data_AF-A0A2U3DTT6-F1
#
_entry.id   AF-A0A2U3DTT6-F1
#
_cell.length_a   1.000
_cell.length_b   1.000
_cell.length_c   1.000
_cell.angle_alpha   90.00
_cell.angle_beta   90.00
_cell.angle_gamma   90.00
#
_symmetry.space_group_name_H-M   'P 1'
#
loop_
_entity.id
_entity.type
_entity.pdbx_description
1 polymer ?
#
loop_
_entity_poly.entity_id
_entity_poly.type
_entity_poly.pdbx_seq_one_letter_code
_entity_poly.pdbx_strand_id
1 'polypeptide(L)'
;MSLSVDATTPRWEEIGARKREALSASIPEEWRIPADLLPPESQDDVTAWPETSGWFTEEELAITAQTASDLARQLVAGQLKSEDVTRAFCKRAAAAHQLTNCLSETCFDRALATARARDEHFARTGKPVGALHGLPISLKDNFHLRGLDATVGFASHVGDAAEDDAALAKLLEDAGAVFYVKTNVPTAMMIAETVNNVFGRTLNPRNRKTTSGGSSGGESALIVMKGSPVGVGSDIGGSLRIPAACTGIFTIRPSFGRFPVRNCRSGMPGQEAVASVNGPMARTLADVEFYSKTVIDSQPWLYDAKCVPLAWRAAQLPQKLKIAVMWHDGMVRPTPPVARALRDTVAKLKAAGHEIIEWDPSDQKEGAILLGRMFVADGGKAIRHELGRTGEPFRPEMQAYEEATELGTWEMWKLHAERTEYQNRYLDRWNQAGIDAILCPTIPFPTVKATTFKHVAYTGVFNVLDYSAVSFATGHHVDKNMDRLDSTYEPLSDTCKAVNDEFDVDLLDGLPVSLQLVARRLEEEKVLAMSQRVLDTLSELAAALNQAPTVIGPDSEVTFWARQLGPCTDIGNGVEGGTLEAWRPVQTKVLPEVSAKCHESHTGSFENGSSSIKVPRLQLLPKDSQQGHEPAAISGYQAVPARHRDQEIQYDHDSFVSDASAETIHANHADRPGLGAPDRSFEHSKQSESGRSKGNTVAVAWISADWRCPPHLPLAFKRLSGWVNLVSPASPLAVIGRLNRRLRSGRTSEARETATLILARESNQVPSALVGLLKHSVLLAVARGPSVGQQCTRVRK
;
A
#
# COMPACT_ATOMS: atom_id res chain seq x y z
N MET A 1 0.36 12.51 -34.71
CA MET A 1 0.04 13.93 -34.99
C MET A 1 0.64 14.76 -33.88
N SER A 2 1.53 15.71 -34.19
CA SER A 2 2.02 16.66 -33.20
C SER A 2 0.89 17.64 -32.86
N LEU A 3 0.43 17.64 -31.61
CA LEU A 3 -0.40 18.73 -31.10
C LEU A 3 0.47 19.99 -31.11
N SER A 4 0.22 20.90 -32.05
CA SER A 4 0.85 22.22 -32.03
C SER A 4 0.28 22.98 -30.83
N VAL A 5 1.06 23.05 -29.74
CA VAL A 5 0.72 23.86 -28.56
C VAL A 5 0.56 25.30 -29.03
N ASP A 6 -0.66 25.84 -28.89
CA ASP A 6 -0.95 27.21 -29.30
C ASP A 6 -0.08 28.18 -28.50
N ALA A 7 0.39 29.26 -29.13
CA ALA A 7 1.29 30.24 -28.52
C ALA A 7 0.69 30.98 -27.32
N THR A 8 -0.62 30.82 -27.09
CA THR A 8 -1.39 31.33 -25.95
C THR A 8 -1.46 30.36 -24.77
N THR A 9 -1.06 29.10 -24.94
CA THR A 9 -1.11 28.08 -23.88
C THR A 9 0.13 28.24 -22.96
N PRO A 10 -0.04 28.46 -21.64
CA PRO A 10 1.10 28.55 -20.72
C PRO A 10 1.94 27.28 -20.76
N ARG A 11 3.26 27.42 -20.79
CA ARG A 11 4.14 26.25 -20.82
C ARG A 11 4.24 25.59 -19.44
N TRP A 12 4.60 24.31 -19.42
CA TRP A 12 4.78 23.55 -18.19
C TRP A 12 5.73 24.22 -17.18
N GLU A 13 6.76 24.95 -17.64
CA GLU A 13 7.70 25.66 -16.76
C GLU A 13 6.98 26.75 -15.94
N GLU A 14 6.15 27.56 -16.60
CA GLU A 14 5.38 28.65 -16.01
C GLU A 14 4.29 28.13 -15.08
N ILE A 15 3.59 27.06 -15.50
CA ILE A 15 2.57 26.38 -14.71
C ILE A 15 3.18 25.81 -13.42
N GLY A 16 4.31 25.08 -13.55
CA GLY A 16 5.03 24.52 -12.40
C GLY A 16 5.58 25.60 -11.48
N ALA A 17 6.16 26.67 -12.02
CA ALA A 17 6.64 27.80 -11.22
C ALA A 17 5.51 28.44 -10.40
N ARG A 18 4.38 28.75 -11.04
CA ARG A 18 3.19 29.30 -10.36
C ARG A 18 2.62 28.35 -9.30
N LYS A 19 2.60 27.04 -9.55
CA LYS A 19 2.10 26.06 -8.56
C LYS A 19 3.02 25.97 -7.33
N ARG A 20 4.34 25.99 -7.52
CA ARG A 20 5.32 26.05 -6.41
C ARG A 20 5.23 27.36 -5.63
N GLU A 21 5.07 28.49 -6.32
CA GLU A 21 4.85 29.79 -5.68
C GLU A 21 3.55 29.79 -4.86
N ALA A 22 2.45 29.29 -5.40
CA ALA A 22 1.18 29.16 -4.68
C ALA A 22 1.29 28.25 -3.43
N LEU A 23 1.99 27.11 -3.55
CA LEU A 23 2.24 26.19 -2.43
C LEU A 23 3.16 26.78 -1.35
N SER A 24 4.13 27.61 -1.74
CA SER A 24 4.97 28.35 -0.79
C SER A 24 4.17 29.47 -0.10
N ALA A 25 3.34 30.18 -0.86
CA ALA A 25 2.49 31.26 -0.36
C ALA A 25 1.40 30.74 0.60
N SER A 26 0.91 29.52 0.42
CA SER A 26 -0.10 28.89 1.29
C SER A 26 0.45 28.39 2.64
N ILE A 27 1.77 28.46 2.86
CA ILE A 27 2.37 28.30 4.20
C ILE A 27 2.28 29.66 4.92
N PRO A 28 1.58 29.75 6.08
CA PRO A 28 1.53 30.95 6.93
C PRO A 28 2.92 31.44 7.32
N GLU A 29 3.08 32.75 7.51
CA GLU A 29 4.37 33.38 7.78
C GLU A 29 5.00 32.82 9.07
N GLU A 30 4.19 32.57 10.10
CA GLU A 30 4.61 31.97 11.37
C GLU A 30 5.06 30.50 11.26
N TRP A 31 4.80 29.82 10.14
CA TRP A 31 5.23 28.45 9.85
C TRP A 31 6.30 28.37 8.75
N ARG A 32 6.86 29.52 8.34
CA ARG A 32 8.08 29.56 7.52
C ARG A 32 9.30 29.48 8.43
N ILE A 33 10.24 28.59 8.08
CA ILE A 33 11.45 28.39 8.89
C ILE A 33 12.31 29.66 8.74
N PRO A 34 12.73 30.32 9.85
CA PRO A 34 13.69 31.42 9.81
C PRO A 34 14.99 31.01 9.11
N ALA A 35 15.55 31.89 8.28
CA ALA A 35 16.68 31.54 7.42
C ALA A 35 17.95 31.13 8.21
N ASP A 36 18.10 31.63 9.42
CA ASP A 36 19.15 31.31 10.39
C ASP A 36 18.95 29.96 11.11
N LEU A 37 17.72 29.40 11.07
CA LEU A 37 17.40 28.09 11.64
C LEU A 37 17.37 26.97 10.58
N LEU A 38 17.48 27.28 9.28
CA LEU A 38 17.56 26.26 8.23
C LEU A 38 18.83 25.40 8.40
N PRO A 39 18.75 24.06 8.28
CA PRO A 39 19.92 23.21 8.38
C PRO A 39 20.85 23.46 7.18
N PRO A 40 22.18 23.54 7.39
CA PRO A 40 23.13 23.80 6.30
C PRO A 40 23.06 22.70 5.24
N GLU A 41 23.42 23.00 3.99
CA GLU A 41 23.39 22.03 2.88
C GLU A 41 24.22 20.77 3.15
N SER A 42 25.26 20.86 3.99
CA SER A 42 26.10 19.73 4.41
C SER A 42 25.44 18.76 5.39
N GLN A 43 24.29 19.11 5.97
CA GLN A 43 23.55 18.23 6.88
C GLN A 43 22.65 17.27 6.10
N ASP A 44 23.06 16.01 5.96
CA ASP A 44 22.31 15.02 5.19
C ASP A 44 21.03 14.55 5.91
N ASP A 45 21.11 14.25 7.21
CA ASP A 45 19.95 13.86 8.04
C ASP A 45 19.30 15.09 8.69
N VAL A 46 18.03 15.32 8.37
CA VAL A 46 17.20 16.41 8.94
C VAL A 46 16.08 15.90 9.86
N THR A 47 16.02 14.60 10.15
CA THR A 47 14.95 14.01 10.98
C THR A 47 14.93 14.51 12.43
N ALA A 48 16.09 14.85 12.98
CA ALA A 48 16.22 15.42 14.32
C ALA A 48 16.03 16.95 14.36
N TRP A 49 15.93 17.64 13.21
CA TRP A 49 15.85 19.09 13.14
C TRP A 49 14.67 19.71 13.92
N PRO A 50 13.44 19.13 13.90
CA PRO A 50 12.33 19.71 14.67
C PRO A 50 12.63 19.74 16.18
N GLU A 51 13.25 18.70 16.71
CA GLU A 51 13.64 18.59 18.12
C GLU A 51 14.89 19.42 18.48
N THR A 52 15.82 19.69 17.54
CA THR A 52 17.08 20.40 17.82
C THR A 52 17.11 21.88 17.42
N SER A 53 16.18 22.34 16.58
CA SER A 53 16.11 23.72 16.08
C SER A 53 15.71 24.77 17.12
N GLY A 54 15.06 24.36 18.22
CA GLY A 54 14.44 25.28 19.18
C GLY A 54 13.21 26.04 18.63
N TRP A 55 12.73 25.71 17.42
CA TRP A 55 11.62 26.41 16.76
C TRP A 55 10.24 25.86 17.11
N PHE A 56 10.17 24.62 17.60
CA PHE A 56 8.95 24.01 18.12
C PHE A 56 8.85 24.15 19.63
N THR A 57 7.64 24.29 20.16
CA THR A 57 7.39 24.20 21.61
C THR A 57 7.47 22.75 22.08
N GLU A 58 7.71 22.55 23.37
CA GLU A 58 7.69 21.21 23.98
C GLU A 58 6.33 20.51 23.77
N GLU A 59 5.23 21.26 23.77
CA GLU A 59 3.87 20.76 23.52
C GLU A 59 3.66 20.32 22.05
N GLU A 60 4.09 21.13 21.08
CA GLU A 60 4.03 20.75 19.66
C GLU A 60 4.85 19.48 19.37
N LEU A 61 6.03 19.36 20.00
CA LEU A 61 6.87 18.16 19.93
C LEU A 61 6.21 16.96 20.62
N ALA A 62 5.65 17.15 21.82
CA ALA A 62 4.97 16.09 22.57
C ALA A 62 3.71 15.57 21.86
N ILE A 63 2.95 16.44 21.18
CA ILE A 63 1.82 16.05 20.33
C ILE A 63 2.31 15.26 19.12
N THR A 64 3.22 15.83 18.34
CA THR A 64 3.65 15.23 17.06
C THR A 64 4.54 13.99 17.21
N ALA A 65 5.12 13.76 18.40
CA ALA A 65 5.85 12.54 18.72
C ALA A 65 4.95 11.30 18.83
N GLN A 66 3.67 11.45 19.16
CA GLN A 66 2.74 10.34 19.48
C GLN A 66 2.29 9.53 18.26
N THR A 67 1.89 8.28 18.50
CA THR A 67 1.33 7.38 17.48
C THR A 67 -0.06 7.83 17.03
N ALA A 68 -0.51 7.39 15.85
CA ALA A 68 -1.85 7.74 15.37
C ALA A 68 -2.95 7.17 16.29
N SER A 69 -2.74 5.95 16.79
CA SER A 69 -3.64 5.25 17.70
C SER A 69 -3.66 5.83 19.12
N ASP A 70 -2.56 6.36 19.64
CA ASP A 70 -2.53 7.09 20.92
C ASP A 70 -3.23 8.45 20.82
N LEU A 71 -2.99 9.20 19.73
CA LEU A 71 -3.66 10.48 19.47
C LEU A 71 -5.17 10.28 19.30
N ALA A 72 -5.59 9.31 18.46
CA ALA A 72 -6.99 9.00 18.26
C ALA A 72 -7.69 8.63 19.58
N ARG A 73 -7.04 7.86 20.47
CA ARG A 73 -7.58 7.50 21.79
C ARG A 73 -7.81 8.74 22.66
N GLN A 74 -6.86 9.67 22.71
CA GLN A 74 -6.94 10.89 23.52
C GLN A 74 -7.97 11.88 22.96
N LEU A 75 -8.03 12.06 21.65
CA LEU A 75 -9.03 12.90 20.98
C LEU A 75 -10.45 12.34 21.16
N VAL A 76 -10.64 11.02 20.99
CA VAL A 76 -11.91 10.33 21.26
C VAL A 76 -12.35 10.43 22.73
N ALA A 77 -11.39 10.50 23.65
CA ALA A 77 -11.64 10.72 25.08
C ALA A 77 -11.82 12.20 25.47
N GLY A 78 -11.63 13.14 24.54
CA GLY A 78 -11.66 14.58 24.82
C GLY A 78 -10.50 15.08 25.69
N GLN A 79 -9.41 14.31 25.79
CA GLN A 79 -8.20 14.64 26.57
C GLN A 79 -7.29 15.64 25.84
N LEU A 80 -7.32 15.63 24.50
CA LEU A 80 -6.71 16.63 23.63
C LEU A 80 -7.79 17.30 22.77
N LYS A 81 -7.54 18.55 22.36
CA LYS A 81 -8.36 19.23 21.35
C LYS A 81 -7.89 18.88 19.95
N SER A 82 -8.84 18.70 19.04
CA SER A 82 -8.54 18.48 17.64
C SER A 82 -7.84 19.69 17.01
N GLU A 83 -8.22 20.91 17.38
CA GLU A 83 -7.55 22.12 16.87
C GLU A 83 -6.07 22.16 17.23
N ASP A 84 -5.72 21.95 18.50
CA ASP A 84 -4.33 22.02 18.99
C ASP A 84 -3.47 20.94 18.33
N VAL A 85 -3.99 19.71 18.24
CA VAL A 85 -3.33 18.61 17.53
C VAL A 85 -3.15 18.93 16.05
N THR A 86 -4.19 19.42 15.38
CA THR A 86 -4.13 19.78 13.96
C THR A 86 -3.12 20.90 13.71
N ARG A 87 -3.09 21.93 14.56
CA ARG A 87 -2.15 23.06 14.47
C ARG A 87 -0.70 22.62 14.57
N ALA A 88 -0.37 21.74 15.53
CA ALA A 88 0.98 21.20 15.70
C ALA A 88 1.42 20.39 14.46
N PHE A 89 0.55 19.55 13.89
CA PHE A 89 0.84 18.81 12.66
C PHE A 89 0.94 19.73 11.42
N CYS A 90 0.13 20.79 11.31
CA CYS A 90 0.25 21.76 10.21
C CYS A 90 1.61 22.45 10.20
N LYS A 91 2.09 22.97 11.36
CA LYS A 91 3.43 23.55 11.49
C LYS A 91 4.54 22.55 11.17
N ARG A 92 4.44 21.31 11.68
CA ARG A 92 5.46 20.27 11.45
C ARG A 92 5.47 19.77 9.99
N ALA A 93 4.34 19.78 9.30
CA ALA A 93 4.25 19.50 7.87
C ALA A 93 4.80 20.64 7.00
N ALA A 94 4.55 21.89 7.37
CA ALA A 94 5.17 23.05 6.72
C ALA A 94 6.70 23.01 6.83
N ALA A 95 7.25 22.63 8.01
CA ALA A 95 8.68 22.38 8.17
C ALA A 95 9.18 21.24 7.28
N ALA A 96 8.52 20.09 7.32
CA ALA A 96 8.89 18.94 6.49
C ALA A 96 8.92 19.30 5.00
N HIS A 97 7.98 20.13 4.53
CA HIS A 97 7.97 20.62 3.15
C HIS A 97 9.21 21.47 2.84
N GLN A 98 9.52 22.46 3.67
CA GLN A 98 10.67 23.36 3.46
C GLN A 98 12.02 22.61 3.49
N LEU A 99 12.11 21.48 4.19
CA LEU A 99 13.34 20.68 4.29
C LEU A 99 13.45 19.55 3.26
N THR A 100 12.33 19.08 2.68
CA THR A 100 12.30 17.85 1.87
C THR A 100 11.41 17.89 0.62
N ASN A 101 10.67 18.99 0.38
CA ASN A 101 9.76 19.18 -0.76
C ASN A 101 8.66 18.10 -0.89
N CYS A 102 8.11 17.66 0.25
CA CYS A 102 7.22 16.50 0.33
C CYS A 102 5.72 16.75 0.04
N LEU A 103 5.30 17.99 -0.24
CA LEU A 103 3.88 18.38 -0.38
C LEU A 103 3.54 18.79 -1.81
N SER A 104 2.28 18.61 -2.20
CA SER A 104 1.69 19.13 -3.44
C SER A 104 0.59 20.16 -3.19
N GLU A 105 -0.11 20.06 -2.05
CA GLU A 105 -1.14 21.01 -1.59
C GLU A 105 -1.07 21.17 -0.07
N THR A 106 -1.50 22.34 0.42
CA THR A 106 -1.85 22.57 1.83
C THR A 106 -3.29 23.04 1.93
N CYS A 107 -4.02 22.62 2.95
CA CYS A 107 -5.38 23.10 3.22
C CYS A 107 -5.59 23.42 4.71
N PHE A 108 -4.59 24.07 5.32
CA PHE A 108 -4.52 24.35 6.75
C PHE A 108 -5.74 25.08 7.32
N ASP A 109 -6.28 26.09 6.63
CA ASP A 109 -7.49 26.80 7.09
C ASP A 109 -8.71 25.86 7.18
N ARG A 110 -8.87 24.99 6.16
CA ARG A 110 -9.91 23.94 6.16
C ARG A 110 -9.68 22.96 7.29
N ALA A 111 -8.43 22.55 7.52
CA ALA A 111 -8.08 21.63 8.59
C ALA A 111 -8.46 22.19 9.97
N LEU A 112 -8.04 23.42 10.27
CA LEU A 112 -8.34 24.09 11.54
C LEU A 112 -9.84 24.33 11.72
N ALA A 113 -10.58 24.67 10.66
CA ALA A 113 -12.03 24.79 10.70
C ALA A 113 -12.72 23.44 10.97
N THR A 114 -12.33 22.36 10.28
CA THR A 114 -12.86 21.01 10.51
C THR A 114 -12.53 20.53 11.93
N ALA A 115 -11.30 20.76 12.39
CA ALA A 115 -10.84 20.40 13.73
C ALA A 115 -11.66 21.10 14.82
N ARG A 116 -11.84 22.43 14.73
CA ARG A 116 -12.72 23.19 15.62
C ARG A 116 -14.14 22.64 15.63
N ALA A 117 -14.69 22.27 14.46
CA ALA A 117 -16.01 21.65 14.37
C ALA A 117 -16.07 20.23 14.99
N ARG A 118 -14.95 19.50 15.10
CA ARG A 118 -14.87 18.26 15.88
C ARG A 118 -14.94 18.56 17.39
N ASP A 119 -14.15 19.53 17.86
CA ASP A 119 -14.16 19.95 19.27
C ASP A 119 -15.53 20.50 19.73
N GLU A 120 -16.18 21.31 18.89
CA GLU A 120 -17.55 21.82 19.11
C GLU A 120 -18.59 20.70 19.11
N HIS A 121 -18.46 19.72 18.22
CA HIS A 121 -19.32 18.53 18.24
C HIS A 121 -19.18 17.80 19.58
N PHE A 122 -17.96 17.48 19.99
CA PHE A 122 -17.70 16.74 21.23
C PHE A 122 -18.22 17.49 22.46
N ALA A 123 -17.95 18.80 22.54
CA ALA A 123 -18.43 19.65 23.64
C ALA A 123 -19.97 19.70 23.73
N ARG A 124 -20.67 19.65 22.60
CA ARG A 124 -22.14 19.69 22.54
C ARG A 124 -22.80 18.33 22.79
N THR A 125 -22.20 17.23 22.33
CA THR A 125 -22.84 15.89 22.35
C THR A 125 -22.30 14.96 23.44
N GLY A 126 -21.13 15.27 24.02
CA GLY A 126 -20.38 14.37 24.89
C GLY A 126 -19.87 13.11 24.18
N LYS A 127 -19.78 13.12 22.84
CA LYS A 127 -19.43 11.95 22.02
C LYS A 127 -18.50 12.33 20.86
N PRO A 128 -17.56 11.44 20.47
CA PRO A 128 -16.78 11.61 19.25
C PRO A 128 -17.67 11.43 18.00
N VAL A 129 -17.20 11.97 16.87
CA VAL A 129 -17.82 11.73 15.54
C VAL A 129 -17.63 10.27 15.11
N GLY A 130 -16.46 9.69 15.38
CA GLY A 130 -16.09 8.32 15.02
C GLY A 130 -14.72 7.95 15.58
N ALA A 131 -14.16 6.83 15.13
CA ALA A 131 -12.88 6.30 15.64
C ALA A 131 -11.65 7.18 15.31
N LEU A 132 -11.74 8.05 14.30
CA LEU A 132 -10.68 8.97 13.88
C LEU A 132 -10.97 10.42 14.29
N HIS A 133 -11.85 10.62 15.27
CA HIS A 133 -12.32 11.95 15.69
C HIS A 133 -11.15 12.93 15.90
N GLY A 134 -11.07 13.94 15.04
CA GLY A 134 -10.09 15.00 15.13
C GLY A 134 -8.65 14.65 14.73
N LEU A 135 -8.40 13.42 14.25
CA LEU A 135 -7.06 12.94 13.90
C LEU A 135 -6.59 13.52 12.56
N PRO A 136 -5.43 14.19 12.49
CA PRO A 136 -4.84 14.63 11.23
C PRO A 136 -4.35 13.45 10.38
N ILE A 137 -4.73 13.43 9.10
CA ILE A 137 -4.29 12.42 8.11
C ILE A 137 -3.79 13.13 6.84
N SER A 138 -2.64 12.69 6.32
CA SER A 138 -2.12 13.12 5.02
C SER A 138 -2.62 12.21 3.89
N LEU A 139 -2.83 12.78 2.71
CA LEU A 139 -3.24 12.04 1.51
C LEU A 139 -2.27 12.29 0.36
N LYS A 140 -1.89 11.24 -0.37
CA LYS A 140 -1.12 11.35 -1.61
C LYS A 140 -1.84 12.21 -2.66
N ASP A 141 -1.09 12.86 -3.55
CA ASP A 141 -1.64 13.80 -4.54
C ASP A 141 -2.79 13.25 -5.43
N ASN A 142 -2.87 11.94 -5.60
CA ASN A 142 -3.91 11.31 -6.44
C ASN A 142 -5.31 11.28 -5.80
N PHE A 143 -5.42 11.47 -4.48
CA PHE A 143 -6.72 11.53 -3.82
C PHE A 143 -7.40 12.86 -4.15
N HIS A 144 -8.61 12.81 -4.69
CA HIS A 144 -9.42 14.02 -4.82
C HIS A 144 -9.83 14.52 -3.42
N LEU A 145 -9.69 15.83 -3.22
CA LEU A 145 -10.30 16.58 -2.13
C LEU A 145 -10.94 17.80 -2.78
N ARG A 146 -12.22 18.07 -2.47
CA ARG A 146 -13.03 19.09 -3.15
C ARG A 146 -12.31 20.43 -3.15
N GLY A 147 -12.10 21.02 -4.33
CA GLY A 147 -11.46 22.33 -4.50
C GLY A 147 -9.93 22.35 -4.30
N LEU A 148 -9.24 21.21 -4.33
CA LEU A 148 -7.79 21.10 -4.43
C LEU A 148 -7.42 20.34 -5.72
N ASP A 149 -6.27 20.64 -6.32
CA ASP A 149 -5.80 19.92 -7.51
C ASP A 149 -5.44 18.47 -7.12
N ALA A 150 -5.57 17.56 -8.08
CA ALA A 150 -4.91 16.25 -8.03
C ALA A 150 -4.05 16.15 -9.29
N THR A 151 -2.80 16.61 -9.21
CA THR A 151 -1.97 16.78 -10.40
C THR A 151 -1.47 15.46 -10.99
N VAL A 152 -1.28 14.45 -10.12
CA VAL A 152 -0.54 13.20 -10.40
C VAL A 152 0.82 13.43 -11.09
N GLY A 153 1.45 14.58 -10.80
CA GLY A 153 2.76 14.98 -11.30
C GLY A 153 2.78 15.49 -12.75
N PHE A 154 1.63 15.90 -13.31
CA PHE A 154 1.52 16.55 -14.63
C PHE A 154 1.17 18.04 -14.51
N ALA A 155 1.80 18.88 -15.34
CA ALA A 155 1.43 20.29 -15.44
C ALA A 155 0.01 20.49 -16.04
N SER A 156 -0.46 19.56 -16.88
CA SER A 156 -1.80 19.59 -17.50
C SER A 156 -2.99 19.51 -16.53
N HIS A 157 -2.73 19.17 -15.27
CA HIS A 157 -3.71 19.02 -14.19
C HIS A 157 -3.62 20.11 -13.11
N VAL A 158 -2.73 21.08 -13.26
CA VAL A 158 -2.66 22.23 -12.34
C VAL A 158 -3.83 23.18 -12.61
N GLY A 159 -4.55 23.57 -11.57
CA GLY A 159 -5.80 24.35 -11.66
C GLY A 159 -7.03 23.52 -12.06
N ASP A 160 -6.90 22.20 -12.18
CA ASP A 160 -8.00 21.26 -12.42
C ASP A 160 -8.47 20.66 -11.07
N ALA A 161 -8.97 21.56 -10.22
CA ALA A 161 -9.37 21.27 -8.85
C ALA A 161 -10.55 20.29 -8.79
N ALA A 162 -10.46 19.29 -7.91
CA ALA A 162 -11.44 18.22 -7.87
C ALA A 162 -12.84 18.70 -7.46
N GLU A 163 -13.87 18.26 -8.19
CA GLU A 163 -15.27 18.60 -7.88
C GLU A 163 -15.82 17.85 -6.66
N ASP A 164 -15.38 16.62 -6.42
CA ASP A 164 -15.85 15.74 -5.34
C ASP A 164 -14.66 15.04 -4.66
N ASP A 165 -14.82 14.71 -3.38
CA ASP A 165 -13.81 13.99 -2.60
C ASP A 165 -13.65 12.51 -3.04
N ALA A 166 -12.46 11.96 -2.81
CA ALA A 166 -12.18 10.54 -2.96
C ALA A 166 -13.08 9.71 -2.02
N ALA A 167 -13.53 8.52 -2.46
CA ALA A 167 -14.41 7.68 -1.66
C ALA A 167 -13.77 7.28 -0.31
N LEU A 168 -12.46 7.05 -0.29
CA LEU A 168 -11.69 6.78 0.92
C LEU A 168 -11.53 8.04 1.80
N ALA A 169 -11.29 9.21 1.19
CA ALA A 169 -11.19 10.47 1.94
C ALA A 169 -12.51 10.79 2.67
N LYS A 170 -13.64 10.67 1.96
CA LYS A 170 -14.97 10.83 2.56
C LYS A 170 -15.22 9.85 3.71
N LEU A 171 -14.89 8.57 3.53
CA LEU A 171 -15.07 7.54 4.56
C LEU A 171 -14.26 7.86 5.84
N LEU A 172 -13.02 8.33 5.69
CA LEU A 172 -12.18 8.73 6.83
C LEU A 172 -12.68 10.01 7.52
N GLU A 173 -13.18 10.99 6.76
CA GLU A 173 -13.79 12.20 7.33
C GLU A 173 -15.11 11.89 8.05
N ASP A 174 -15.94 11.00 7.50
CA ASP A 174 -17.16 10.51 8.15
C ASP A 174 -16.82 9.74 9.45
N ALA A 175 -15.65 9.08 9.52
CA ALA A 175 -15.09 8.51 10.75
C ALA A 175 -14.44 9.55 11.70
N GLY A 176 -14.41 10.83 11.30
CA GLY A 176 -14.03 11.97 12.12
C GLY A 176 -12.68 12.63 11.81
N ALA A 177 -11.93 12.13 10.83
CA ALA A 177 -10.58 12.60 10.51
C ALA A 177 -10.54 14.07 10.01
N VAL A 178 -9.33 14.62 9.98
CA VAL A 178 -9.01 15.99 9.50
C VAL A 178 -7.91 15.90 8.43
N PHE A 179 -8.19 16.44 7.24
CA PHE A 179 -7.19 16.57 6.16
C PHE A 179 -6.59 17.98 6.16
N TYR A 180 -5.27 18.06 5.99
CA TYR A 180 -4.51 19.32 6.12
C TYR A 180 -3.44 19.52 5.05
N VAL A 181 -2.99 18.47 4.38
CA VAL A 181 -2.04 18.52 3.25
C VAL A 181 -2.34 17.42 2.24
N LYS A 182 -1.84 17.61 1.01
CA LYS A 182 -1.59 16.52 0.07
C LYS A 182 -0.10 16.39 -0.23
N THR A 183 0.38 15.17 -0.46
CA THR A 183 1.81 14.89 -0.61
C THR A 183 2.26 14.60 -2.03
N ASN A 184 3.48 15.05 -2.34
CA ASN A 184 4.08 15.04 -3.67
C ASN A 184 4.27 13.61 -4.23
N VAL A 185 4.16 13.48 -5.55
CA VAL A 185 4.21 12.22 -6.32
C VAL A 185 5.04 12.38 -7.59
N PRO A 186 5.65 11.33 -8.15
CA PRO A 186 6.26 11.40 -9.47
C PRO A 186 5.25 11.57 -10.61
N THR A 187 5.74 12.00 -11.77
CA THR A 187 4.95 12.11 -13.01
C THR A 187 4.23 10.78 -13.32
N ALA A 188 2.94 10.89 -13.62
CA ALA A 188 1.99 9.77 -13.81
C ALA A 188 1.85 8.79 -12.62
N MET A 189 2.52 9.04 -11.49
CA MET A 189 2.80 8.06 -10.42
C MET A 189 3.64 6.83 -10.83
N MET A 190 4.28 6.83 -12.00
CA MET A 190 4.93 5.64 -12.59
C MET A 190 6.47 5.64 -12.50
N ILE A 191 7.02 6.29 -11.48
CA ILE A 191 8.46 6.26 -11.15
C ILE A 191 8.62 5.70 -9.72
N ALA A 192 9.66 4.90 -9.47
CA ALA A 192 9.99 4.35 -8.16
C ALA A 192 10.71 5.33 -7.21
N GLU A 193 10.82 6.59 -7.64
CA GLU A 193 11.31 7.75 -6.90
C GLU A 193 10.24 8.85 -6.98
N THR A 194 10.29 9.86 -6.13
CA THR A 194 9.30 10.95 -6.15
C THR A 194 9.87 12.21 -6.79
N VAL A 195 9.65 12.36 -8.09
CA VAL A 195 10.11 13.48 -8.92
C VAL A 195 9.15 13.76 -10.09
N ASN A 196 8.79 15.03 -10.28
CA ASN A 196 8.00 15.52 -11.39
C ASN A 196 8.41 16.95 -11.76
N ASN A 197 7.93 17.48 -12.89
CA ASN A 197 8.32 18.81 -13.36
C ASN A 197 7.52 19.97 -12.70
N VAL A 198 6.38 19.68 -12.06
CA VAL A 198 5.51 20.65 -11.36
C VAL A 198 6.11 21.07 -10.01
N PHE A 199 6.35 20.12 -9.12
CA PHE A 199 6.87 20.34 -7.76
C PHE A 199 8.37 20.08 -7.63
N GLY A 200 8.97 19.34 -8.57
CA GLY A 200 10.34 18.87 -8.44
C GLY A 200 10.43 17.55 -7.65
N ARG A 201 11.56 17.35 -6.99
CA ARG A 201 11.93 16.10 -6.30
C ARG A 201 11.67 16.19 -4.80
N THR A 202 11.10 15.14 -4.22
CA THR A 202 11.07 14.90 -2.77
C THR A 202 12.38 14.25 -2.33
N LEU A 203 12.95 14.72 -1.22
CA LEU A 203 14.19 14.21 -0.63
C LEU A 203 13.90 13.23 0.51
N ASN A 204 14.79 12.26 0.75
CA ASN A 204 14.71 11.42 1.94
C ASN A 204 15.14 12.24 3.18
N PRO A 205 14.30 12.36 4.23
CA PRO A 205 14.67 13.13 5.42
C PRO A 205 15.91 12.59 6.16
N ARG A 206 16.20 11.29 6.03
CA ARG A 206 17.34 10.63 6.69
C ARG A 206 18.67 10.85 6.00
N ASN A 207 18.64 11.10 4.69
CA ASN A 207 19.80 11.53 3.92
C ASN A 207 19.30 12.24 2.66
N ARG A 208 19.38 13.57 2.64
CA ARG A 208 18.88 14.44 1.55
C ARG A 208 19.51 14.18 0.17
N LYS A 209 20.61 13.41 0.07
CA LYS A 209 21.22 12.96 -1.20
C LYS A 209 20.58 11.68 -1.77
N THR A 210 19.70 11.02 -1.00
CA THR A 210 19.03 9.77 -1.38
C THR A 210 17.55 9.97 -1.71
N THR A 211 16.96 9.00 -2.42
CA THR A 211 15.53 9.03 -2.74
C THR A 211 14.66 8.68 -1.54
N SER A 212 13.50 9.36 -1.42
CA SER A 212 12.41 8.98 -0.51
C SER A 212 11.66 7.71 -0.96
N GLY A 213 12.04 7.15 -2.12
CA GLY A 213 11.25 6.17 -2.87
C GLY A 213 10.03 6.80 -3.54
N GLY A 214 9.23 5.97 -4.19
CA GLY A 214 8.08 6.41 -4.97
C GLY A 214 7.10 5.28 -5.35
N SER A 215 5.87 5.59 -5.75
CA SER A 215 5.36 6.93 -6.02
C SER A 215 4.72 7.65 -4.81
N SER A 216 4.69 7.05 -3.62
CA SER A 216 4.19 7.69 -2.38
C SER A 216 5.32 8.26 -1.50
N GLY A 217 6.35 8.87 -2.10
CA GLY A 217 7.52 9.37 -1.35
C GLY A 217 7.27 10.67 -0.60
N GLY A 218 6.29 11.48 -1.02
CA GLY A 218 5.82 12.61 -0.22
C GLY A 218 5.27 12.17 1.14
N GLU A 219 4.41 11.14 1.16
CA GLU A 219 3.91 10.50 2.39
C GLU A 219 5.07 10.02 3.27
N SER A 220 6.04 9.25 2.71
CA SER A 220 7.12 8.68 3.51
C SER A 220 8.05 9.72 4.13
N ALA A 221 8.37 10.78 3.39
CA ALA A 221 9.18 11.90 3.89
C ALA A 221 8.43 12.67 5.00
N LEU A 222 7.14 12.96 4.80
CA LEU A 222 6.31 13.65 5.79
C LEU A 222 6.14 12.84 7.08
N ILE A 223 5.87 11.53 6.98
CA ILE A 223 5.69 10.64 8.14
C ILE A 223 6.99 10.48 8.94
N VAL A 224 8.15 10.37 8.27
CA VAL A 224 9.45 10.27 8.97
C VAL A 224 9.81 11.56 9.70
N MET A 225 9.49 12.73 9.13
CA MET A 225 9.59 14.02 9.83
C MET A 225 8.58 14.19 10.96
N LYS A 226 7.71 13.19 11.22
CA LYS A 226 6.54 13.23 12.11
C LYS A 226 5.57 14.37 11.80
N GLY A 227 5.59 14.86 10.55
CA GLY A 227 4.64 15.85 10.04
C GLY A 227 3.26 15.25 9.75
N SER A 228 3.13 13.91 9.78
CA SER A 228 1.86 13.18 9.79
C SER A 228 1.95 11.96 10.71
N PRO A 229 0.90 11.61 11.49
CA PRO A 229 0.91 10.42 12.33
C PRO A 229 0.58 9.15 11.52
N VAL A 230 -0.30 9.28 10.52
CA VAL A 230 -0.65 8.26 9.52
C VAL A 230 -0.95 8.96 8.20
N GLY A 231 -0.55 8.32 7.10
CA GLY A 231 -0.73 8.82 5.75
C GLY A 231 -1.35 7.78 4.82
N VAL A 232 -1.86 8.21 3.66
CA VAL A 232 -2.54 7.32 2.70
C VAL A 232 -1.90 7.44 1.31
N GLY A 233 -1.31 6.34 0.85
CA GLY A 233 -0.68 6.23 -0.47
C GLY A 233 -1.40 5.24 -1.39
N SER A 234 -0.73 4.89 -2.49
CA SER A 234 -1.22 3.90 -3.47
C SER A 234 -0.08 3.01 -4.00
N ASP A 235 -0.41 1.79 -4.44
CA ASP A 235 0.55 0.74 -4.85
C ASP A 235 0.05 -0.08 -6.06
N ILE A 236 0.65 0.14 -7.23
CA ILE A 236 0.45 -0.66 -8.46
C ILE A 236 1.68 -1.53 -8.83
N GLY A 237 2.86 -1.21 -8.27
CA GLY A 237 4.10 -1.99 -8.47
C GLY A 237 5.09 -1.92 -7.31
N GLY A 238 4.65 -1.52 -6.11
CA GLY A 238 5.50 -1.25 -4.95
C GLY A 238 5.34 0.13 -4.32
N SER A 239 4.46 0.99 -4.85
CA SER A 239 4.46 2.41 -4.51
C SER A 239 4.00 2.80 -3.09
N LEU A 240 3.54 1.86 -2.26
CA LEU A 240 3.49 2.01 -0.80
C LEU A 240 4.79 1.51 -0.15
N ARG A 241 5.19 0.29 -0.53
CA ARG A 241 6.27 -0.49 0.11
C ARG A 241 7.67 0.04 -0.18
N ILE A 242 7.96 0.47 -1.41
CA ILE A 242 9.25 1.09 -1.82
C ILE A 242 9.55 2.34 -0.97
N PRO A 243 8.68 3.38 -0.93
CA PRO A 243 8.97 4.57 -0.13
C PRO A 243 8.94 4.27 1.38
N ALA A 244 8.14 3.30 1.84
CA ALA A 244 8.21 2.85 3.23
C ALA A 244 9.56 2.20 3.58
N ALA A 245 10.12 1.39 2.67
CA ALA A 245 11.43 0.77 2.85
C ALA A 245 12.58 1.78 2.83
N CYS A 246 12.58 2.69 1.84
CA CYS A 246 13.62 3.73 1.66
C CYS A 246 13.77 4.65 2.88
N THR A 247 12.72 4.81 3.69
CA THR A 247 12.70 5.71 4.84
C THR A 247 12.50 5.00 6.18
N GLY A 248 12.37 3.66 6.19
CA GLY A 248 12.24 2.84 7.40
C GLY A 248 10.94 3.07 8.18
N ILE A 249 9.80 2.97 7.49
CA ILE A 249 8.46 3.03 8.09
C ILE A 249 7.61 1.81 7.65
N PHE A 250 6.39 1.71 8.17
CA PHE A 250 5.51 0.56 8.00
C PHE A 250 4.37 0.87 7.02
N THR A 251 3.96 -0.13 6.25
CA THR A 251 2.80 -0.04 5.37
C THR A 251 2.27 -1.44 5.04
N ILE A 252 1.00 -1.52 4.66
CA ILE A 252 0.41 -2.67 3.98
C ILE A 252 -0.02 -2.27 2.57
N ARG A 253 0.42 -3.03 1.56
CA ARG A 253 -0.32 -3.18 0.30
C ARG A 253 -1.44 -4.18 0.58
N PRO A 254 -2.72 -3.75 0.65
CA PRO A 254 -3.82 -4.70 0.70
C PRO A 254 -4.08 -5.31 -0.68
N SER A 255 -4.90 -6.35 -0.74
CA SER A 255 -5.42 -6.87 -2.01
C SER A 255 -6.42 -5.89 -2.64
N PHE A 256 -6.58 -6.00 -3.96
CA PHE A 256 -7.52 -5.18 -4.70
C PHE A 256 -8.97 -5.46 -4.29
N GLY A 257 -9.73 -4.37 -4.17
CA GLY A 257 -11.08 -4.35 -3.62
C GLY A 257 -11.14 -4.36 -2.10
N ARG A 258 -10.01 -4.29 -1.37
CA ARG A 258 -10.06 -4.16 0.09
C ARG A 258 -10.41 -2.74 0.55
N PHE A 259 -9.76 -1.71 -0.02
CA PHE A 259 -10.04 -0.29 0.24
C PHE A 259 -10.53 0.44 -1.03
N PRO A 260 -11.31 1.53 -0.89
CA PRO A 260 -11.84 2.29 -2.03
C PRO A 260 -10.75 2.93 -2.90
N VAL A 261 -11.00 2.99 -4.21
CA VAL A 261 -10.20 3.70 -5.23
C VAL A 261 -11.01 4.71 -6.04
N ARG A 262 -12.35 4.69 -5.93
CA ARG A 262 -13.26 5.64 -6.56
C ARG A 262 -12.90 7.10 -6.22
N ASN A 263 -13.03 7.97 -7.23
CA ASN A 263 -12.68 9.39 -7.16
C ASN A 263 -11.21 9.65 -6.75
N CYS A 264 -10.30 8.74 -7.12
CA CYS A 264 -8.86 9.03 -7.17
C CYS A 264 -8.47 9.27 -8.63
N ARG A 265 -7.57 10.22 -8.91
CA ARG A 265 -7.00 10.41 -10.24
C ARG A 265 -5.95 9.33 -10.54
N SER A 266 -5.84 8.93 -11.80
CA SER A 266 -4.80 8.02 -12.29
C SER A 266 -3.97 8.73 -13.35
N GLY A 267 -2.66 8.46 -13.42
CA GLY A 267 -1.83 8.84 -14.56
C GLY A 267 -2.09 8.00 -15.82
N MET A 268 -2.78 6.86 -15.66
CA MET A 268 -3.21 5.95 -16.72
C MET A 268 -4.65 5.47 -16.40
N PRO A 269 -5.68 6.28 -16.68
CA PRO A 269 -7.06 5.90 -16.39
C PRO A 269 -7.53 4.72 -17.26
N GLY A 270 -8.29 3.79 -16.68
CA GLY A 270 -8.88 2.65 -17.39
C GLY A 270 -8.00 1.39 -17.51
N GLN A 271 -6.75 1.41 -17.05
CA GLN A 271 -5.91 0.20 -17.00
C GLN A 271 -6.43 -0.76 -15.92
N GLU A 272 -6.68 -2.03 -16.31
CA GLU A 272 -7.12 -3.11 -15.40
C GLU A 272 -6.25 -4.39 -15.49
N ALA A 273 -5.08 -4.29 -16.12
CA ALA A 273 -4.11 -5.38 -16.23
C ALA A 273 -3.40 -5.65 -14.90
N VAL A 274 -3.04 -4.61 -14.15
CA VAL A 274 -2.53 -4.71 -12.77
C VAL A 274 -3.28 -3.72 -11.91
N ALA A 275 -4.01 -4.22 -10.91
CA ALA A 275 -4.90 -3.39 -10.14
C ALA A 275 -4.13 -2.56 -9.09
N SER A 276 -4.21 -1.23 -9.24
CA SER A 276 -3.73 -0.30 -8.21
C SER A 276 -4.61 -0.38 -6.97
N VAL A 277 -3.98 -0.33 -5.79
CA VAL A 277 -4.66 -0.28 -4.49
C VAL A 277 -4.28 0.98 -3.74
N ASN A 278 -5.13 1.41 -2.79
CA ASN A 278 -4.80 2.42 -1.79
C ASN A 278 -4.44 1.73 -0.47
N GLY A 279 -3.66 2.38 0.40
CA GLY A 279 -3.26 1.80 1.70
C GLY A 279 -2.56 2.78 2.65
N PRO A 280 -2.51 2.49 3.95
CA PRO A 280 -1.86 3.36 4.94
C PRO A 280 -0.35 3.23 4.97
N MET A 281 0.30 4.32 5.38
CA MET A 281 1.72 4.38 5.73
C MET A 281 1.81 5.01 7.13
N ALA A 282 2.60 4.43 8.04
CA ALA A 282 2.72 4.93 9.41
C ALA A 282 4.06 4.56 10.06
N ARG A 283 4.38 5.20 11.20
CA ARG A 283 5.61 4.92 11.97
C ARG A 283 5.57 3.60 12.75
N THR A 284 4.41 2.97 12.90
CA THR A 284 4.24 1.70 13.63
C THR A 284 3.33 0.73 12.86
N LEU A 285 3.49 -0.57 13.09
CA LEU A 285 2.57 -1.59 12.56
C LEU A 285 1.16 -1.48 13.19
N ALA A 286 1.09 -1.09 14.47
CA ALA A 286 -0.17 -0.88 15.19
C ALA A 286 -1.03 0.23 14.56
N ASP A 287 -0.43 1.32 14.08
CA ASP A 287 -1.15 2.39 13.39
C ASP A 287 -1.63 1.95 11.99
N VAL A 288 -0.84 1.11 11.29
CA VAL A 288 -1.25 0.47 10.03
C VAL A 288 -2.47 -0.44 10.25
N GLU A 289 -2.49 -1.25 11.31
CA GLU A 289 -3.62 -2.10 11.67
C GLU A 289 -4.84 -1.26 12.10
N PHE A 290 -4.66 -0.28 12.99
CA PHE A 290 -5.70 0.62 13.47
C PHE A 290 -6.43 1.34 12.32
N TYR A 291 -5.68 1.92 11.39
CA TYR A 291 -6.24 2.50 10.17
C TYR A 291 -6.99 1.45 9.35
N SER A 292 -6.36 0.32 9.06
CA SER A 292 -6.91 -0.71 8.17
C SER A 292 -8.24 -1.27 8.70
N LYS A 293 -8.29 -1.54 10.01
CA LYS A 293 -9.50 -1.97 10.71
C LYS A 293 -10.58 -0.90 10.66
N THR A 294 -10.24 0.35 10.94
CA THR A 294 -11.19 1.47 10.92
C THR A 294 -11.81 1.69 9.54
N VAL A 295 -11.02 1.54 8.47
CA VAL A 295 -11.54 1.62 7.09
C VAL A 295 -12.52 0.48 6.81
N ILE A 296 -12.18 -0.77 7.17
CA ILE A 296 -13.06 -1.93 6.92
C ILE A 296 -14.34 -1.90 7.76
N ASP A 297 -14.26 -1.54 9.04
CA ASP A 297 -15.42 -1.41 9.93
C ASP A 297 -16.42 -0.34 9.43
N SER A 298 -15.93 0.66 8.68
CA SER A 298 -16.72 1.71 8.04
C SER A 298 -17.43 1.27 6.74
N GLN A 299 -17.37 -0.02 6.39
CA GLN A 299 -18.11 -0.65 5.28
C GLN A 299 -17.81 -0.03 3.89
N PRO A 300 -16.56 -0.10 3.41
CA PRO A 300 -16.11 0.62 2.20
C PRO A 300 -16.85 0.20 0.91
N TRP A 301 -17.43 -1.00 0.88
CA TRP A 301 -18.30 -1.51 -0.19
C TRP A 301 -19.61 -0.72 -0.37
N LEU A 302 -19.96 0.18 0.56
CA LEU A 302 -21.06 1.14 0.40
C LEU A 302 -20.65 2.44 -0.32
N TYR A 303 -19.34 2.72 -0.40
CA TYR A 303 -18.78 3.93 -1.02
C TYR A 303 -18.23 3.66 -2.44
N ASP A 304 -17.67 2.47 -2.65
CA ASP A 304 -17.07 2.05 -3.92
C ASP A 304 -17.52 0.64 -4.33
N ALA A 305 -18.03 0.51 -5.56
CA ALA A 305 -18.48 -0.75 -6.14
C ALA A 305 -17.32 -1.73 -6.45
N LYS A 306 -16.07 -1.25 -6.48
CA LYS A 306 -14.87 -2.10 -6.58
C LYS A 306 -14.50 -2.76 -5.25
N CYS A 307 -15.10 -2.37 -4.12
CA CYS A 307 -14.83 -2.97 -2.82
C CYS A 307 -15.60 -4.26 -2.56
N VAL A 308 -14.89 -5.28 -2.05
CA VAL A 308 -15.45 -6.57 -1.64
C VAL A 308 -16.14 -6.41 -0.27
N PRO A 309 -17.36 -6.90 -0.06
CA PRO A 309 -18.08 -6.81 1.21
C PRO A 309 -17.56 -7.82 2.25
N LEU A 310 -16.32 -7.63 2.68
CA LEU A 310 -15.60 -8.49 3.63
C LEU A 310 -15.30 -7.70 4.91
N ALA A 311 -15.93 -8.08 6.03
CA ALA A 311 -15.66 -7.48 7.34
C ALA A 311 -14.23 -7.77 7.83
N TRP A 312 -13.80 -7.05 8.88
CA TRP A 312 -12.54 -7.33 9.56
C TRP A 312 -12.65 -8.61 10.38
N ARG A 313 -11.66 -9.49 10.29
CA ARG A 313 -11.63 -10.80 10.96
C ARG A 313 -10.49 -10.84 11.96
N ALA A 314 -10.74 -11.44 13.13
CA ALA A 314 -9.65 -11.79 14.03
C ALA A 314 -8.74 -12.82 13.34
N ALA A 315 -7.45 -12.50 13.20
CA ALA A 315 -6.48 -13.40 12.61
C ALA A 315 -6.21 -14.58 13.56
N GLN A 316 -6.41 -15.80 13.07
CA GLN A 316 -6.00 -17.02 13.76
C GLN A 316 -4.69 -17.50 13.14
N LEU A 317 -3.63 -17.52 13.94
CA LEU A 317 -2.30 -17.98 13.53
C LEU A 317 -1.96 -19.31 14.21
N PRO A 318 -1.26 -20.23 13.53
CA PRO A 318 -0.64 -21.36 14.20
C PRO A 318 0.48 -20.86 15.14
N GLN A 319 0.69 -21.57 16.25
CA GLN A 319 1.79 -21.26 17.18
C GLN A 319 3.16 -21.27 16.46
N LYS A 320 3.35 -22.24 15.57
CA LYS A 320 4.51 -22.35 14.68
C LYS A 320 4.10 -21.94 13.27
N LEU A 321 4.43 -20.71 12.88
CA LEU A 321 4.34 -20.27 11.47
C LEU A 321 5.27 -21.11 10.58
N LYS A 322 4.81 -21.38 9.35
CA LYS A 322 5.64 -21.91 8.26
C LYS A 322 5.93 -20.83 7.22
N ILE A 323 7.15 -20.28 7.26
CA ILE A 323 7.56 -19.13 6.46
C ILE A 323 8.51 -19.60 5.35
N ALA A 324 8.15 -19.32 4.10
CA ALA A 324 9.07 -19.50 2.99
C ALA A 324 9.96 -18.26 2.84
N VAL A 325 11.24 -18.45 2.54
CA VAL A 325 12.22 -17.35 2.41
C VAL A 325 12.69 -17.26 0.97
N MET A 326 12.43 -16.11 0.34
CA MET A 326 12.97 -15.79 -0.98
C MET A 326 14.21 -14.91 -0.80
N TRP A 327 15.38 -15.55 -0.81
CA TRP A 327 16.68 -14.90 -0.60
C TRP A 327 17.05 -13.88 -1.69
N HIS A 328 16.65 -14.16 -2.92
CA HIS A 328 16.72 -13.27 -4.06
C HIS A 328 15.59 -13.58 -5.03
N ASP A 329 15.26 -12.67 -5.93
CA ASP A 329 14.22 -12.87 -6.96
C ASP A 329 14.74 -13.47 -8.27
N GLY A 330 15.97 -13.98 -8.29
CA GLY A 330 16.57 -14.62 -9.47
C GLY A 330 17.02 -13.64 -10.56
N MET A 331 16.77 -12.33 -10.39
CA MET A 331 17.27 -11.27 -11.26
C MET A 331 18.31 -10.41 -10.54
N VAL A 332 18.06 -10.05 -9.28
CA VAL A 332 18.92 -9.18 -8.48
C VAL A 332 19.13 -9.79 -7.09
N ARG A 333 20.38 -9.90 -6.63
CA ARG A 333 20.70 -10.25 -5.24
C ARG A 333 20.53 -9.01 -4.34
N PRO A 334 20.01 -9.15 -3.11
CA PRO A 334 20.07 -8.07 -2.15
C PRO A 334 21.53 -7.68 -1.85
N THR A 335 21.76 -6.38 -1.73
CA THR A 335 23.00 -5.77 -1.23
C THR A 335 23.36 -6.30 0.17
N PRO A 336 24.62 -6.21 0.61
CA PRO A 336 25.07 -6.71 1.91
C PRO A 336 24.18 -6.37 3.14
N PRO A 337 23.69 -5.13 3.35
CA PRO A 337 22.87 -4.80 4.53
C PRO A 337 21.51 -5.50 4.50
N VAL A 338 20.88 -5.58 3.33
CA VAL A 338 19.58 -6.24 3.13
C VAL A 338 19.73 -7.76 3.26
N ALA A 339 20.80 -8.32 2.70
CA ALA A 339 21.13 -9.74 2.84
C ALA A 339 21.41 -10.13 4.31
N ARG A 340 22.11 -9.27 5.07
CA ARG A 340 22.36 -9.45 6.50
C ARG A 340 21.06 -9.41 7.30
N ALA A 341 20.24 -8.37 7.16
CA ALA A 341 18.97 -8.26 7.87
C ALA A 341 18.04 -9.46 7.59
N LEU A 342 18.02 -9.98 6.36
CA LEU A 342 17.26 -11.20 6.03
C LEU A 342 17.83 -12.45 6.70
N ARG A 343 19.15 -12.67 6.67
CA ARG A 343 19.81 -13.79 7.37
C ARG A 343 19.54 -13.75 8.87
N ASP A 344 19.68 -12.59 9.49
CA ASP A 344 19.51 -12.40 10.93
C ASP A 344 18.04 -12.62 11.34
N THR A 345 17.09 -12.11 10.54
CA THR A 345 15.65 -12.37 10.73
C THR A 345 15.34 -13.86 10.64
N VAL A 346 15.87 -14.56 9.63
CA VAL A 346 15.69 -16.00 9.46
C VAL A 346 16.30 -16.81 10.60
N ALA A 347 17.49 -16.44 11.08
CA ALA A 347 18.13 -17.09 12.21
C ALA A 347 17.30 -16.95 13.50
N LYS A 348 16.81 -15.72 13.78
CA LYS A 348 15.94 -15.45 14.93
C LYS A 348 14.60 -16.20 14.85
N LEU A 349 13.96 -16.26 13.68
CA LEU A 349 12.72 -17.02 13.48
C LEU A 349 12.92 -18.53 13.65
N LYS A 350 14.03 -19.10 13.17
CA LYS A 350 14.40 -20.50 13.43
C LYS A 350 14.61 -20.76 14.93
N ALA A 351 15.30 -19.85 15.63
CA ALA A 351 15.53 -19.96 17.07
C ALA A 351 14.23 -19.88 17.90
N ALA A 352 13.26 -19.07 17.47
CA ALA A 352 11.90 -19.04 18.03
C ALA A 352 11.04 -20.27 17.67
N GLY A 353 11.59 -21.24 16.94
CA GLY A 353 10.94 -22.51 16.62
C GLY A 353 10.05 -22.49 15.37
N HIS A 354 10.02 -21.40 14.59
CA HIS A 354 9.27 -21.32 13.33
C HIS A 354 9.85 -22.26 12.25
N GLU A 355 8.99 -22.74 11.36
CA GLU A 355 9.42 -23.55 10.22
C GLU A 355 9.85 -22.64 9.09
N ILE A 356 11.14 -22.69 8.72
CA ILE A 356 11.66 -21.95 7.59
C ILE A 356 11.97 -22.91 6.45
N ILE A 357 11.40 -22.64 5.27
CA ILE A 357 11.74 -23.31 4.01
C ILE A 357 12.28 -22.29 3.01
N GLU A 358 13.00 -22.74 1.99
CA GLU A 358 13.44 -21.88 0.89
C GLU A 358 12.33 -21.75 -0.15
N TRP A 359 12.16 -20.53 -0.69
CA TRP A 359 11.23 -20.26 -1.78
C TRP A 359 12.00 -20.10 -3.09
N ASP A 360 11.80 -21.03 -4.03
CA ASP A 360 12.43 -20.98 -5.35
C ASP A 360 11.91 -19.76 -6.15
N PRO A 361 12.81 -18.84 -6.57
CA PRO A 361 12.44 -17.62 -7.27
C PRO A 361 12.30 -17.74 -8.80
N SER A 362 12.38 -18.96 -9.37
CA SER A 362 12.20 -19.25 -10.80
C SER A 362 11.12 -18.40 -11.50
N ASP A 363 9.95 -18.27 -10.88
CA ASP A 363 8.78 -17.57 -11.43
C ASP A 363 8.82 -16.04 -11.31
N GLN A 364 9.76 -15.46 -10.56
CA GLN A 364 9.81 -14.01 -10.33
C GLN A 364 10.14 -13.23 -11.60
N LYS A 365 11.01 -13.77 -12.46
CA LYS A 365 11.41 -13.15 -13.73
C LYS A 365 10.22 -13.04 -14.70
N GLU A 366 9.38 -14.07 -14.77
CA GLU A 366 8.16 -14.04 -15.57
C GLU A 366 7.16 -13.01 -15.02
N GLY A 367 6.95 -12.98 -13.70
CA GLY A 367 6.12 -11.97 -13.05
C GLY A 367 6.59 -10.53 -13.32
N ALA A 368 7.90 -10.29 -13.36
CA ALA A 368 8.47 -8.98 -13.70
C ALA A 368 8.28 -8.61 -15.18
N ILE A 369 8.41 -9.57 -16.10
CA ILE A 369 8.14 -9.38 -17.54
C ILE A 369 6.65 -9.08 -17.78
N LEU A 370 5.76 -9.80 -17.10
CA LEU A 370 4.31 -9.58 -17.12
C LEU A 370 3.99 -8.16 -16.61
N LEU A 371 4.51 -7.77 -15.45
CA LEU A 371 4.34 -6.42 -14.89
C LEU A 371 4.78 -5.32 -15.88
N GLY A 372 5.98 -5.45 -16.45
CA GLY A 372 6.51 -4.48 -17.41
C GLY A 372 5.61 -4.32 -18.65
N ARG A 373 5.19 -5.43 -19.26
CA ARG A 373 4.26 -5.42 -20.41
C ARG A 373 2.92 -4.78 -20.06
N MET A 374 2.39 -5.02 -18.85
CA MET A 374 1.10 -4.47 -18.41
C MET A 374 1.16 -2.98 -18.06
N PHE A 375 2.32 -2.48 -17.66
CA PHE A 375 2.54 -1.06 -17.40
C PHE A 375 2.55 -0.22 -18.68
N VAL A 376 3.13 -0.73 -19.77
CA VAL A 376 3.30 0.02 -21.03
C VAL A 376 2.31 -0.37 -22.13
N ALA A 377 1.27 -1.15 -21.81
CA ALA A 377 0.35 -1.76 -22.77
C ALA A 377 -0.41 -0.74 -23.65
N ASP A 378 -0.56 0.51 -23.23
CA ASP A 378 -1.18 1.60 -24.00
C ASP A 378 -0.20 2.31 -24.96
N GLY A 379 1.07 1.89 -25.02
CA GLY A 379 2.12 2.57 -25.78
C GLY A 379 2.53 3.92 -25.18
N GLY A 380 2.30 4.12 -23.88
CA GLY A 380 2.52 5.40 -23.20
C GLY A 380 1.62 6.52 -23.71
N LYS A 381 0.53 6.21 -24.42
CA LYS A 381 -0.35 7.21 -25.05
C LYS A 381 -1.06 8.09 -24.05
N ALA A 382 -1.53 7.56 -22.91
CA ALA A 382 -2.17 8.33 -21.87
C ALA A 382 -1.22 9.40 -21.29
N ILE A 383 0.01 8.98 -20.98
CA ILE A 383 1.06 9.86 -20.45
C ILE A 383 1.48 10.90 -21.50
N ARG A 384 1.72 10.48 -22.74
CA ARG A 384 2.07 11.35 -23.86
C ARG A 384 0.98 12.39 -24.18
N HIS A 385 -0.29 12.03 -23.99
CA HIS A 385 -1.41 12.95 -24.15
C HIS A 385 -1.37 14.07 -23.10
N GLU A 386 -1.23 13.72 -21.81
CA GLU A 386 -1.20 14.69 -20.73
C GLU A 386 0.02 15.62 -20.82
N LEU A 387 1.21 15.07 -21.03
CA LEU A 387 2.43 15.84 -21.27
C LEU A 387 2.27 16.83 -22.45
N GLY A 388 1.70 16.34 -23.56
CA GLY A 388 1.48 17.14 -24.77
C GLY A 388 0.53 18.33 -24.61
N ARG A 389 -0.36 18.34 -23.61
CA ARG A 389 -1.29 19.46 -23.35
C ARG A 389 -0.59 20.75 -22.91
N THR A 390 0.63 20.67 -22.39
CA THR A 390 1.42 21.82 -21.87
C THR A 390 2.83 21.91 -22.45
N GLY A 391 3.18 21.01 -23.39
CA GLY A 391 4.53 20.86 -23.91
C GLY A 391 5.52 20.28 -22.90
N GLU A 392 5.05 19.58 -21.86
CA GLU A 392 5.89 18.96 -20.84
C GLU A 392 6.72 17.82 -21.46
N PRO A 393 8.04 17.74 -21.24
CA PRO A 393 8.85 16.64 -21.75
C PRO A 393 8.68 15.38 -20.91
N PHE A 394 8.93 14.21 -21.51
CA PHE A 394 9.10 12.99 -20.73
C PHE A 394 10.26 13.16 -19.74
N ARG A 395 10.05 12.66 -18.52
CA ARG A 395 11.11 12.46 -17.54
C ARG A 395 12.06 11.35 -18.02
N PRO A 396 13.39 11.48 -17.90
CA PRO A 396 14.34 10.38 -18.21
C PRO A 396 14.00 9.08 -17.48
N GLU A 397 13.46 9.19 -16.25
CA GLU A 397 12.99 8.05 -15.46
C GLU A 397 11.77 7.32 -16.07
N MET A 398 11.18 7.84 -17.16
CA MET A 398 10.01 7.31 -17.86
C MET A 398 10.31 6.82 -19.29
N GLN A 399 11.58 6.63 -19.66
CA GLN A 399 12.01 6.17 -21.00
C GLN A 399 11.18 4.96 -21.51
N ALA A 400 10.89 3.99 -20.65
CA ALA A 400 10.10 2.81 -20.99
C ALA A 400 8.66 3.12 -21.48
N TYR A 401 8.09 4.27 -21.10
CA TYR A 401 6.79 4.76 -21.59
C TYR A 401 6.91 5.59 -22.86
N GLU A 402 8.00 6.35 -22.99
CA GLU A 402 8.27 7.17 -24.16
C GLU A 402 8.50 6.31 -25.42
N GLU A 403 9.24 5.21 -25.26
CA GLU A 403 9.59 4.24 -26.31
C GLU A 403 8.53 3.14 -26.52
N ALA A 404 7.49 3.09 -25.67
CA ALA A 404 6.48 2.03 -25.70
C ALA A 404 5.65 2.02 -26.99
N THR A 405 5.31 0.81 -27.44
CA THR A 405 4.33 0.57 -28.52
C THR A 405 3.04 0.02 -27.91
N GLU A 406 1.89 0.48 -28.40
CA GLU A 406 0.58 0.05 -27.94
C GLU A 406 0.28 -1.41 -28.33
N LEU A 407 -0.31 -2.16 -27.41
CA LEU A 407 -0.87 -3.49 -27.68
C LEU A 407 -2.31 -3.37 -28.18
N GLY A 408 -2.65 -4.12 -29.23
CA GLY A 408 -4.04 -4.27 -29.64
C GLY A 408 -4.88 -4.99 -28.58
N THR A 409 -6.20 -4.77 -28.57
CA THR A 409 -7.14 -5.38 -27.61
C THR A 409 -6.95 -6.89 -27.43
N TRP A 410 -6.69 -7.60 -28.53
CA TRP A 410 -6.42 -9.05 -28.53
C TRP A 410 -5.14 -9.43 -27.77
N GLU A 411 -4.06 -8.66 -27.94
CA GLU A 411 -2.77 -8.89 -27.28
C GLU A 411 -2.86 -8.54 -25.79
N MET A 412 -3.62 -7.50 -25.44
CA MET A 412 -3.93 -7.17 -24.05
C MET A 412 -4.76 -8.27 -23.37
N TRP A 413 -5.73 -8.88 -24.07
CA TRP A 413 -6.49 -10.02 -23.54
C TRP A 413 -5.63 -11.28 -23.37
N LYS A 414 -4.68 -11.55 -24.28
CA LYS A 414 -3.67 -12.59 -24.08
C LYS A 414 -2.83 -12.32 -22.82
N LEU A 415 -2.33 -11.10 -22.66
CA LEU A 415 -1.57 -10.69 -21.47
C LEU A 415 -2.37 -10.86 -20.16
N HIS A 416 -3.68 -10.62 -20.18
CA HIS A 416 -4.57 -10.92 -19.06
C HIS A 416 -4.73 -12.42 -18.78
N ALA A 417 -4.73 -13.27 -19.82
CA ALA A 417 -4.77 -14.73 -19.68
C ALA A 417 -3.45 -15.27 -19.10
N GLU A 418 -2.31 -14.84 -19.65
CA GLU A 418 -0.96 -15.16 -19.15
C GLU A 418 -0.82 -14.79 -17.66
N ARG A 419 -1.27 -13.60 -17.26
CA ARG A 419 -1.34 -13.18 -15.84
C ARG A 419 -2.12 -14.17 -14.96
N THR A 420 -3.24 -14.66 -15.47
CA THR A 420 -4.16 -15.53 -14.71
C THR A 420 -3.58 -16.93 -14.57
N GLU A 421 -2.92 -17.44 -15.61
CA GLU A 421 -2.14 -18.68 -15.55
C GLU A 421 -0.97 -18.58 -14.56
N TYR A 422 -0.23 -17.47 -14.58
CA TYR A 422 0.81 -17.15 -13.60
C TYR A 422 0.29 -17.17 -12.15
N GLN A 423 -0.84 -16.49 -11.90
CA GLN A 423 -1.51 -16.46 -10.60
C GLN A 423 -1.89 -17.87 -10.10
N ASN A 424 -2.48 -18.69 -10.96
CA ASN A 424 -2.88 -20.06 -10.63
C ASN A 424 -1.67 -20.92 -10.26
N ARG A 425 -0.62 -20.89 -11.08
CA ARG A 425 0.62 -21.66 -10.87
C ARG A 425 1.33 -21.25 -9.57
N TYR A 426 1.37 -19.96 -9.26
CA TYR A 426 1.95 -19.46 -8.01
C TYR A 426 1.12 -19.90 -6.77
N LEU A 427 -0.21 -19.91 -6.90
CA LEU A 427 -1.12 -20.42 -5.87
C LEU A 427 -0.95 -21.93 -5.64
N ASP A 428 -0.81 -22.72 -6.71
CA ASP A 428 -0.58 -24.17 -6.61
C ASP A 428 0.75 -24.47 -5.90
N ARG A 429 1.83 -23.74 -6.22
CA ARG A 429 3.11 -23.82 -5.50
C ARG A 429 2.96 -23.46 -4.02
N TRP A 430 2.20 -22.40 -3.70
CA TRP A 430 1.92 -22.00 -2.31
C TRP A 430 1.20 -23.12 -1.55
N ASN A 431 0.16 -23.69 -2.15
CA ASN A 431 -0.63 -24.77 -1.56
C ASN A 431 0.19 -26.04 -1.37
N GLN A 432 1.03 -26.40 -2.35
CA GLN A 432 1.94 -27.56 -2.28
C GLN A 432 2.99 -27.39 -1.17
N ALA A 433 3.54 -26.19 -1.01
CA ALA A 433 4.49 -25.89 0.06
C ALA A 433 3.83 -25.84 1.46
N GLY A 434 2.51 -25.58 1.52
CA GLY A 434 1.74 -25.49 2.75
C GLY A 434 2.14 -24.31 3.65
N ILE A 435 2.59 -23.20 3.05
CA ILE A 435 3.21 -22.07 3.76
C ILE A 435 2.17 -21.06 4.28
N ASP A 436 2.52 -20.40 5.37
CA ASP A 436 1.74 -19.32 5.96
C ASP A 436 2.02 -17.96 5.32
N ALA A 437 3.27 -17.72 4.94
CA ALA A 437 3.78 -16.45 4.41
C ALA A 437 5.06 -16.65 3.58
N ILE A 438 5.38 -15.65 2.74
CA ILE A 438 6.72 -15.47 2.15
C ILE A 438 7.40 -14.28 2.82
N LEU A 439 8.61 -14.48 3.34
CA LEU A 439 9.52 -13.44 3.82
C LEU A 439 10.58 -13.17 2.74
N CYS A 440 10.76 -11.90 2.38
CA CYS A 440 11.75 -11.50 1.37
C CYS A 440 12.17 -10.03 1.53
N PRO A 441 13.21 -9.55 0.83
CA PRO A 441 13.51 -8.13 0.72
C PRO A 441 12.31 -7.33 0.20
N THR A 442 12.06 -6.13 0.74
CA THR A 442 11.13 -5.19 0.09
C THR A 442 11.74 -4.68 -1.22
N ILE A 443 13.00 -4.29 -1.14
CA ILE A 443 13.84 -3.79 -2.23
C ILE A 443 15.26 -4.34 -2.01
N PRO A 444 16.09 -4.50 -3.06
CA PRO A 444 17.40 -5.13 -2.93
C PRO A 444 18.44 -4.25 -2.19
N PHE A 445 18.13 -2.99 -1.92
CA PHE A 445 18.99 -2.01 -1.25
C PHE A 445 18.22 -1.27 -0.13
N PRO A 446 18.88 -0.63 0.84
CA PRO A 446 18.21 0.17 1.88
C PRO A 446 17.47 1.37 1.27
N THR A 447 18.19 2.13 0.44
CA THR A 447 17.70 3.13 -0.52
C THR A 447 18.82 3.35 -1.55
N VAL A 448 18.69 4.32 -2.44
CA VAL A 448 19.70 4.70 -3.44
C VAL A 448 19.87 6.21 -3.51
N LYS A 449 20.97 6.65 -4.14
CA LYS A 449 21.14 8.02 -4.62
C LYS A 449 19.95 8.40 -5.53
N ALA A 450 19.57 9.67 -5.51
CA ALA A 450 18.56 10.18 -6.45
C ALA A 450 18.94 9.84 -7.92
N THR A 451 17.94 9.52 -8.73
CA THR A 451 18.00 9.10 -10.15
C THR A 451 18.63 7.73 -10.44
N THR A 452 19.06 6.96 -9.44
CA THR A 452 19.71 5.64 -9.66
C THR A 452 18.84 4.45 -9.25
N PHE A 453 17.52 4.64 -9.01
CA PHE A 453 16.63 3.54 -8.64
C PHE A 453 16.41 2.56 -9.79
N LYS A 454 17.12 1.43 -9.69
CA LYS A 454 17.10 0.33 -10.65
C LYS A 454 16.49 -0.89 -9.95
N HIS A 455 15.41 -1.45 -10.53
CA HIS A 455 14.71 -2.69 -10.14
C HIS A 455 13.54 -2.58 -9.13
N VAL A 456 12.36 -3.08 -9.52
CA VAL A 456 11.11 -3.07 -8.72
C VAL A 456 10.48 -4.45 -8.48
N ALA A 457 11.03 -5.54 -9.05
CA ALA A 457 10.33 -6.82 -9.12
C ALA A 457 9.96 -7.42 -7.75
N TYR A 458 10.84 -7.29 -6.75
CA TYR A 458 10.58 -7.68 -5.35
C TYR A 458 9.23 -7.18 -4.82
N THR A 459 8.78 -5.99 -5.20
CA THR A 459 7.44 -5.52 -4.82
C THR A 459 6.40 -5.82 -5.89
N GLY A 460 6.74 -5.56 -7.15
CA GLY A 460 5.83 -5.57 -8.29
C GLY A 460 5.21 -6.93 -8.62
N VAL A 461 5.92 -8.05 -8.41
CA VAL A 461 5.35 -9.38 -8.66
C VAL A 461 4.12 -9.64 -7.76
N PHE A 462 4.13 -9.16 -6.51
CA PHE A 462 2.98 -9.28 -5.61
C PHE A 462 1.80 -8.40 -6.00
N ASN A 463 1.98 -7.41 -6.89
CA ASN A 463 0.87 -6.70 -7.55
C ASN A 463 0.26 -7.55 -8.66
N VAL A 464 1.09 -8.22 -9.48
CA VAL A 464 0.62 -9.18 -10.51
C VAL A 464 -0.17 -10.31 -9.87
N LEU A 465 0.23 -10.79 -8.69
CA LEU A 465 -0.45 -11.83 -7.93
C LEU A 465 -1.71 -11.37 -7.15
N ASP A 466 -1.92 -10.05 -7.03
CA ASP A 466 -2.88 -9.44 -6.10
C ASP A 466 -2.77 -9.94 -4.64
N TYR A 467 -1.54 -10.11 -4.16
CA TYR A 467 -1.28 -10.58 -2.79
C TYR A 467 -1.15 -9.41 -1.80
N SER A 468 -1.49 -9.69 -0.53
CA SER A 468 -1.39 -8.72 0.57
C SER A 468 0.03 -8.76 1.16
N ALA A 469 0.70 -7.61 1.24
CA ALA A 469 2.10 -7.52 1.62
C ALA A 469 2.37 -6.37 2.59
N VAL A 470 2.98 -6.67 3.73
CA VAL A 470 3.45 -5.68 4.71
C VAL A 470 4.94 -5.44 4.51
N SER A 471 5.34 -4.19 4.29
CA SER A 471 6.76 -3.79 4.42
C SER A 471 6.98 -3.25 5.83
N PHE A 472 8.06 -3.69 6.47
CA PHE A 472 8.40 -3.35 7.84
C PHE A 472 9.89 -3.02 7.98
N ALA A 473 10.20 -2.05 8.82
CA ALA A 473 11.57 -1.79 9.26
C ALA A 473 12.03 -2.92 10.18
N THR A 474 13.23 -3.46 9.94
CA THR A 474 13.74 -4.62 10.70
C THR A 474 14.43 -4.27 12.02
N GLY A 475 14.69 -2.98 12.26
CA GLY A 475 15.60 -2.51 13.30
C GLY A 475 17.09 -2.60 12.93
N HIS A 476 17.44 -3.28 11.84
CA HIS A 476 18.79 -3.23 11.27
C HIS A 476 18.99 -1.90 10.52
N HIS A 477 20.21 -1.39 10.62
CA HIS A 477 20.70 -0.24 9.87
C HIS A 477 21.96 -0.67 9.10
N VAL A 478 22.31 0.07 8.05
CA VAL A 478 23.58 -0.12 7.32
C VAL A 478 24.75 0.17 8.27
N ASP A 479 25.78 -0.66 8.20
CA ASP A 479 27.07 -0.48 8.88
C ASP A 479 28.20 -0.66 7.87
N LYS A 480 28.88 0.43 7.51
CA LYS A 480 30.00 0.44 6.55
C LYS A 480 31.22 -0.44 6.90
N ASN A 481 31.30 -0.94 8.13
CA ASN A 481 32.33 -1.86 8.57
C ASN A 481 31.94 -3.33 8.31
N MET A 482 30.64 -3.64 8.29
CA MET A 482 30.10 -4.98 8.07
C MET A 482 29.58 -5.20 6.65
N ASP A 483 28.95 -4.18 6.06
CA ASP A 483 28.12 -4.30 4.85
C ASP A 483 28.90 -4.06 3.55
N ARG A 484 30.12 -4.59 3.49
CA ARG A 484 30.95 -4.52 2.28
C ARG A 484 30.64 -5.68 1.34
N LEU A 485 30.77 -5.45 0.04
CA LEU A 485 30.60 -6.50 -0.96
C LEU A 485 31.76 -7.51 -0.84
N ASP A 486 31.45 -8.81 -0.83
CA ASP A 486 32.45 -9.87 -0.78
C ASP A 486 33.17 -9.97 -2.13
N SER A 487 34.48 -10.22 -2.09
CA SER A 487 35.31 -10.63 -3.23
C SER A 487 34.77 -11.81 -4.05
N THR A 488 33.93 -12.66 -3.45
CA THR A 488 33.28 -13.82 -4.06
C THR A 488 31.89 -13.52 -4.63
N TYR A 489 31.47 -12.26 -4.62
CA TYR A 489 30.15 -11.86 -5.12
C TYR A 489 30.02 -12.04 -6.64
N GLU A 490 29.05 -12.85 -7.07
CA GLU A 490 28.66 -12.99 -8.48
C GLU A 490 27.23 -12.43 -8.73
N PRO A 491 27.08 -11.43 -9.62
CA PRO A 491 25.78 -10.88 -9.98
C PRO A 491 24.94 -11.88 -10.79
N LEU A 492 23.62 -11.89 -10.56
CA LEU A 492 22.66 -12.75 -11.29
C LEU A 492 22.30 -12.24 -12.69
N SER A 493 22.57 -10.98 -12.99
CA SER A 493 22.25 -10.30 -14.24
C SER A 493 23.00 -8.96 -14.35
N ASP A 494 22.94 -8.31 -15.52
CA ASP A 494 23.48 -6.95 -15.69
C ASP A 494 22.79 -5.94 -14.76
N THR A 495 21.48 -6.06 -14.55
CA THR A 495 20.74 -5.27 -13.55
C THR A 495 21.26 -5.52 -12.14
N CYS A 496 21.58 -6.78 -11.80
CA CYS A 496 22.18 -7.14 -10.51
C CYS A 496 23.55 -6.49 -10.33
N LYS A 497 24.38 -6.49 -11.38
CA LYS A 497 25.67 -5.83 -11.38
C LYS A 497 25.49 -4.32 -11.18
N ALA A 498 24.66 -3.67 -12.00
CA ALA A 498 24.40 -2.24 -11.92
C ALA A 498 23.84 -1.79 -10.56
N VAL A 499 23.01 -2.60 -9.91
CA VAL A 499 22.52 -2.33 -8.54
C VAL A 499 23.66 -2.37 -7.50
N ASN A 500 24.68 -3.20 -7.68
CA ASN A 500 25.80 -3.31 -6.74
C ASN A 500 26.95 -2.35 -7.08
N ASP A 501 27.13 -1.98 -8.35
CA ASP A 501 28.04 -0.91 -8.79
C ASP A 501 27.60 0.47 -8.22
N GLU A 502 26.30 0.68 -8.03
CA GLU A 502 25.69 1.90 -7.47
C GLU A 502 25.54 1.86 -5.93
N PHE A 503 25.94 0.77 -5.28
CA PHE A 503 25.82 0.62 -3.83
C PHE A 503 26.99 1.30 -3.11
N ASP A 504 26.76 2.55 -2.70
CA ASP A 504 27.67 3.36 -1.89
C ASP A 504 27.38 3.16 -0.40
N VAL A 505 28.20 2.36 0.29
CA VAL A 505 27.99 2.05 1.71
C VAL A 505 28.30 3.23 2.64
N ASP A 506 29.16 4.15 2.24
CA ASP A 506 29.50 5.34 3.04
C ASP A 506 28.39 6.40 2.96
N LEU A 507 27.74 6.54 1.79
CA LEU A 507 26.53 7.36 1.62
C LEU A 507 25.33 6.80 2.40
N LEU A 508 25.23 5.48 2.50
CA LEU A 508 24.05 4.79 3.06
C LEU A 508 24.22 4.40 4.54
N ASP A 509 25.38 4.65 5.15
CA ASP A 509 25.70 4.28 6.54
C ASP A 509 24.65 4.81 7.54
N GLY A 510 24.22 3.96 8.47
CA GLY A 510 23.17 4.28 9.44
C GLY A 510 21.74 4.33 8.89
N LEU A 511 21.49 4.18 7.58
CA LEU A 511 20.13 4.15 7.04
C LEU A 511 19.39 2.83 7.36
N PRO A 512 18.05 2.87 7.52
CA PRO A 512 17.27 1.71 7.94
C PRO A 512 17.15 0.64 6.85
N VAL A 513 17.05 -0.62 7.27
CA VAL A 513 16.85 -1.77 6.39
C VAL A 513 15.46 -2.37 6.59
N SER A 514 14.73 -2.58 5.49
CA SER A 514 13.36 -3.11 5.49
C SER A 514 13.22 -4.43 4.74
N LEU A 515 12.32 -5.27 5.23
CA LEU A 515 11.89 -6.51 4.59
C LEU A 515 10.37 -6.47 4.41
N GLN A 516 9.82 -7.36 3.58
CA GLN A 516 8.38 -7.55 3.46
C GLN A 516 7.97 -8.98 3.80
N LEU A 517 6.80 -9.08 4.44
CA LEU A 517 6.08 -10.32 4.66
C LEU A 517 4.84 -10.31 3.77
N VAL A 518 4.63 -11.40 3.03
CA VAL A 518 3.53 -11.55 2.07
C VAL A 518 2.62 -12.68 2.52
N ALA A 519 1.30 -12.46 2.44
CA ALA A 519 0.26 -13.48 2.54
C ALA A 519 -0.59 -13.49 1.27
N ARG A 520 -1.57 -14.40 1.18
CA ARG A 520 -2.38 -14.53 -0.03
C ARG A 520 -3.37 -13.37 -0.17
N ARG A 521 -4.06 -13.36 -1.30
CA ARG A 521 -5.13 -12.43 -1.61
C ARG A 521 -6.22 -12.41 -0.51
N LEU A 522 -6.59 -11.21 -0.05
CA LEU A 522 -7.55 -10.95 1.03
C LEU A 522 -7.18 -11.58 2.39
N GLU A 523 -5.88 -11.63 2.72
CA GLU A 523 -5.37 -12.05 4.03
C GLU A 523 -4.69 -10.90 4.81
N GLU A 524 -5.20 -9.66 4.69
CA GLU A 524 -4.61 -8.47 5.34
C GLU A 524 -4.45 -8.64 6.85
N GLU A 525 -5.49 -9.11 7.54
CA GLU A 525 -5.45 -9.33 8.98
C GLU A 525 -4.42 -10.40 9.36
N LYS A 526 -4.24 -11.42 8.52
CA LYS A 526 -3.25 -12.48 8.73
C LYS A 526 -1.83 -11.94 8.59
N VAL A 527 -1.54 -11.20 7.52
CA VAL A 527 -0.18 -10.67 7.28
C VAL A 527 0.22 -9.62 8.31
N LEU A 528 -0.71 -8.80 8.81
CA LEU A 528 -0.44 -7.88 9.92
C LEU A 528 -0.09 -8.65 11.20
N ALA A 529 -0.92 -9.61 11.61
CA ALA A 529 -0.67 -10.41 12.80
C ALA A 529 0.63 -11.25 12.71
N MET A 530 0.95 -11.79 11.53
CA MET A 530 2.23 -12.50 11.31
C MET A 530 3.42 -11.52 11.30
N SER A 531 3.26 -10.32 10.77
CA SER A 531 4.32 -9.29 10.80
C SER A 531 4.60 -8.84 12.23
N GLN A 532 3.57 -8.71 13.07
CA GLN A 532 3.76 -8.45 14.51
C GLN A 532 4.57 -9.58 15.15
N ARG A 533 4.22 -10.86 14.91
CA ARG A 533 4.98 -12.01 15.41
C ARG A 533 6.46 -11.99 15.00
N VAL A 534 6.75 -11.55 13.77
CA VAL A 534 8.13 -11.39 13.28
C VAL A 534 8.84 -10.28 14.06
N LEU A 535 8.20 -9.10 14.23
CA LEU A 535 8.76 -7.97 14.98
C LEU A 535 8.99 -8.29 16.47
N ASP A 536 8.06 -9.01 17.10
CA ASP A 536 8.19 -9.52 18.47
C ASP A 536 9.45 -10.40 18.58
N THR A 537 9.58 -11.38 17.67
CA THR A 537 10.75 -12.28 17.60
C THR A 537 12.06 -11.52 17.38
N LEU A 538 12.06 -10.48 16.55
CA LEU A 538 13.24 -9.64 16.32
C LEU A 538 13.68 -8.89 17.58
N SER A 539 12.72 -8.51 18.44
CA SER A 539 12.88 -7.68 19.64
C SER A 539 13.19 -8.48 20.90
N GLU A 540 12.48 -9.59 21.14
CA GLU A 540 12.66 -10.45 22.32
C GLU A 540 14.08 -11.05 22.37
N LEU A 541 14.62 -11.49 21.24
CA LEU A 541 15.98 -11.99 21.14
C LEU A 541 17.03 -10.88 21.35
N ALA A 542 16.74 -9.63 20.98
CA ALA A 542 17.62 -8.51 21.29
C ALA A 542 17.63 -8.20 22.80
N ALA A 543 16.47 -8.24 23.46
CA ALA A 543 16.37 -8.09 24.91
C ALA A 543 17.07 -9.24 25.66
N ALA A 544 16.92 -10.49 25.22
CA ALA A 544 17.55 -11.65 25.83
C ALA A 544 19.08 -11.64 25.67
N LEU A 545 19.60 -11.25 24.50
CA LEU A 545 21.05 -11.10 24.28
C LEU A 545 21.66 -9.97 25.10
N ASN A 546 20.92 -8.86 25.30
CA ASN A 546 21.35 -7.75 26.16
C ASN A 546 21.22 -8.06 27.68
N GLN A 547 20.61 -9.19 28.05
CA GLN A 547 20.50 -9.69 29.43
C GLN A 547 21.44 -10.88 29.71
N ALA A 548 22.25 -11.30 28.73
CA ALA A 548 23.25 -12.35 28.94
C ALA A 548 24.35 -11.86 29.92
N PRO A 549 24.62 -12.56 31.03
CA PRO A 549 25.63 -12.12 32.00
C PRO A 549 27.04 -12.10 31.38
N THR A 550 27.77 -11.01 31.62
CA THR A 550 29.20 -10.90 31.27
C THR A 550 30.01 -11.87 32.13
N VAL A 551 30.30 -13.08 31.62
CA VAL A 551 31.14 -14.05 32.32
C VAL A 551 32.61 -13.63 32.23
N ILE A 552 33.09 -12.98 33.28
CA ILE A 552 34.51 -12.88 33.61
C ILE A 552 34.83 -14.09 34.49
N GLY A 553 35.66 -15.01 34.02
CA GLY A 553 36.17 -16.14 34.83
C GLY A 553 37.50 -15.78 35.53
N PRO A 554 38.31 -16.77 35.95
CA PRO A 554 38.06 -18.20 36.12
C PRO A 554 38.06 -18.60 37.62
N ASP A 555 38.33 -19.87 37.92
CA ASP A 555 38.64 -20.44 39.25
C ASP A 555 37.53 -20.43 40.32
N SER A 556 36.77 -21.54 40.40
CA SER A 556 36.57 -22.28 41.66
C SER A 556 35.88 -23.64 41.42
N GLU A 557 36.23 -24.63 42.24
CA GLU A 557 35.83 -26.02 42.06
C GLU A 557 34.40 -26.34 42.53
N VAL A 558 33.91 -27.47 42.04
CA VAL A 558 32.61 -28.08 42.31
C VAL A 558 32.36 -28.30 43.80
N THR A 559 31.18 -27.88 44.31
CA THR A 559 30.43 -28.75 45.23
C THR A 559 28.92 -28.57 45.12
N PHE A 560 28.22 -29.69 45.06
CA PHE A 560 26.76 -29.82 44.93
C PHE A 560 26.11 -29.79 46.33
N TRP A 561 25.03 -29.03 46.53
CA TRP A 561 24.02 -29.32 47.55
C TRP A 561 22.63 -28.96 47.05
N ALA A 562 21.70 -29.90 47.24
CA ALA A 562 20.29 -29.75 46.89
C ALA A 562 19.43 -29.97 48.13
N ARG A 563 18.45 -29.08 48.36
CA ARG A 563 17.09 -29.30 48.90
C ARG A 563 16.49 -27.94 49.31
N GLN A 564 15.38 -27.50 48.73
CA GLN A 564 13.99 -27.97 48.90
C GLN A 564 13.33 -27.29 50.11
N LEU A 565 12.34 -26.43 49.84
CA LEU A 565 10.96 -26.56 50.34
C LEU A 565 10.05 -25.49 49.69
N GLY A 566 8.76 -25.82 49.58
CA GLY A 566 7.74 -25.07 48.84
C GLY A 566 6.98 -24.03 49.68
N PRO A 567 5.80 -23.60 49.20
CA PRO A 567 5.29 -22.25 49.42
C PRO A 567 4.36 -22.10 50.63
N CYS A 568 4.13 -20.85 51.05
CA CYS A 568 2.98 -20.45 51.87
C CYS A 568 2.25 -19.28 51.20
N THR A 569 0.94 -19.45 51.04
CA THR A 569 -0.02 -18.46 50.50
C THR A 569 -0.69 -17.67 51.62
N ASP A 570 -1.25 -16.52 51.25
CA ASP A 570 -2.02 -15.56 52.04
C ASP A 570 -2.98 -16.13 53.10
N ILE A 571 -3.13 -15.43 54.24
CA ILE A 571 -4.44 -15.08 54.84
C ILE A 571 -4.38 -13.71 55.57
N GLY A 572 -5.13 -12.71 55.06
CA GLY A 572 -6.18 -12.02 55.84
C GLY A 572 -5.91 -10.74 56.66
N ASN A 573 -6.62 -9.67 56.25
CA ASN A 573 -7.39 -8.72 57.07
C ASN A 573 -6.72 -7.80 58.11
N GLY A 574 -6.74 -6.48 57.80
CA GLY A 574 -7.66 -5.58 58.51
C GLY A 574 -7.09 -4.35 59.25
N VAL A 575 -7.94 -3.30 59.30
CA VAL A 575 -7.94 -2.11 60.18
C VAL A 575 -7.11 -0.87 59.75
N GLU A 576 -7.87 0.12 59.28
CA GLU A 576 -7.86 1.58 59.54
C GLU A 576 -6.55 2.39 59.77
N GLY A 577 -6.49 3.53 59.07
CA GLY A 577 -6.08 4.80 59.70
C GLY A 577 -4.96 5.61 59.02
N GLY A 578 -5.20 6.91 58.80
CA GLY A 578 -4.12 7.92 58.79
C GLY A 578 -3.69 8.53 57.44
N THR A 579 -4.24 9.71 57.14
CA THR A 579 -3.55 10.89 56.56
C THR A 579 -2.57 10.76 55.38
N LEU A 580 -2.97 11.38 54.26
CA LEU A 580 -2.07 11.86 53.20
C LEU A 580 -1.24 13.06 53.67
N GLU A 581 0.08 13.03 53.48
CA GLU A 581 0.90 14.24 53.36
C GLU A 581 1.74 14.21 52.08
N ALA A 582 1.91 15.39 51.48
CA ALA A 582 2.45 15.55 50.14
C ALA A 582 3.97 15.78 50.15
N TRP A 583 4.65 15.28 49.10
CA TRP A 583 6.02 15.68 48.77
C TRP A 583 6.13 16.17 47.33
N ARG A 584 6.67 17.38 47.17
CA ARG A 584 7.17 17.96 45.92
C ARG A 584 8.54 18.61 46.20
N PRO A 585 9.34 18.90 45.16
CA PRO A 585 10.76 18.56 45.19
C PRO A 585 11.69 19.72 45.58
N VAL A 586 12.96 19.39 45.86
CA VAL A 586 14.07 20.35 45.88
C VAL A 586 15.18 19.87 44.94
N GLN A 587 15.68 20.81 44.13
CA GLN A 587 16.77 20.64 43.16
C GLN A 587 18.14 20.66 43.84
N THR A 588 19.16 20.11 43.17
CA THR A 588 20.56 20.53 43.38
C THR A 588 21.29 20.76 42.07
N LYS A 589 22.04 21.88 42.00
CA LYS A 589 22.84 22.34 40.87
C LYS A 589 24.25 21.74 40.86
N VAL A 590 24.90 21.84 39.71
CA VAL A 590 26.29 21.42 39.42
C VAL A 590 27.28 22.61 39.61
N LEU A 591 28.60 22.30 39.69
CA LEU A 591 29.82 23.08 39.33
C LEU A 591 30.79 23.39 40.51
N PRO A 592 32.12 23.62 40.30
CA PRO A 592 33.01 23.22 39.18
C PRO A 592 34.51 22.84 39.55
N GLU A 593 35.34 22.61 38.50
CA GLU A 593 36.85 22.62 38.42
C GLU A 593 37.65 21.37 38.94
N VAL A 594 38.91 21.04 38.56
CA VAL A 594 40.09 21.79 38.00
C VAL A 594 41.08 20.89 37.17
N SER A 595 41.55 21.35 35.97
CA SER A 595 42.85 21.08 35.24
C SER A 595 43.38 19.62 34.98
N ALA A 596 44.43 19.30 34.17
CA ALA A 596 45.44 20.05 33.39
C ALA A 596 45.98 19.26 32.14
N LYS A 597 46.93 19.84 31.38
CA LYS A 597 47.55 19.37 30.11
C LYS A 597 48.78 18.45 30.25
N CYS A 598 49.13 17.72 29.16
CA CYS A 598 50.47 17.58 28.51
C CYS A 598 50.29 16.79 27.17
N HIS A 599 50.84 17.16 26.00
CA HIS A 599 52.24 17.07 25.52
C HIS A 599 52.86 15.65 25.68
N GLU A 600 53.55 15.03 24.70
CA GLU A 600 53.86 15.36 23.29
C GLU A 600 54.27 14.07 22.51
N SER A 601 54.65 14.21 21.24
CA SER A 601 55.02 13.14 20.27
C SER A 601 56.07 12.10 20.70
N HIS A 602 56.05 10.91 20.07
CA HIS A 602 57.22 10.43 19.30
C HIS A 602 56.91 9.35 18.26
N THR A 603 57.68 9.38 17.17
CA THR A 603 57.70 8.48 16.01
C THR A 603 58.65 7.30 16.19
N GLY A 604 58.36 6.13 15.58
CA GLY A 604 59.34 5.04 15.47
C GLY A 604 58.86 3.84 14.65
N SER A 605 59.40 3.66 13.45
CA SER A 605 59.19 2.50 12.57
C SER A 605 60.29 1.46 12.73
N PHE A 606 59.97 0.16 12.68
CA PHE A 606 60.93 -0.91 12.40
C PHE A 606 60.29 -2.10 11.67
N GLU A 607 61.08 -2.79 10.84
CA GLU A 607 60.66 -3.85 9.92
C GLU A 607 60.96 -5.29 10.40
N ASN A 608 60.21 -6.25 9.81
CA ASN A 608 60.61 -7.62 9.39
C ASN A 608 61.26 -8.63 10.38
N GLY A 609 60.71 -9.85 10.45
CA GLY A 609 61.53 -11.04 10.77
C GLY A 609 60.87 -12.36 11.21
N SER A 610 60.67 -13.29 10.26
CA SER A 610 60.91 -14.76 10.38
C SER A 610 60.07 -15.71 11.30
N SER A 611 59.34 -16.61 10.60
CA SER A 611 59.34 -18.09 10.71
C SER A 611 58.90 -18.90 11.96
N SER A 612 57.76 -19.61 11.76
CA SER A 612 57.55 -21.07 11.96
C SER A 612 57.45 -21.72 13.35
N ILE A 613 56.45 -22.62 13.49
CA ILE A 613 56.54 -23.95 14.17
C ILE A 613 55.43 -24.87 13.63
N LYS A 614 55.65 -26.20 13.67
CA LYS A 614 54.82 -27.26 13.06
C LYS A 614 53.88 -27.93 14.08
N VAL A 615 52.82 -28.57 13.58
CA VAL A 615 51.95 -29.53 14.32
C VAL A 615 52.04 -30.91 13.61
N PRO A 616 52.04 -32.06 14.34
CA PRO A 616 52.46 -33.37 13.79
C PRO A 616 51.34 -34.22 13.15
N ARG A 617 51.69 -35.45 12.74
CA ARG A 617 51.03 -36.30 11.73
C ARG A 617 50.95 -37.77 12.20
N LEU A 618 49.80 -38.45 11.99
CA LEU A 618 49.60 -39.92 11.95
C LEU A 618 48.28 -40.18 11.19
N GLN A 619 48.22 -40.73 9.97
CA GLN A 619 48.58 -42.06 9.39
C GLN A 619 47.42 -43.10 9.41
N LEU A 620 46.78 -43.39 8.25
CA LEU A 620 46.92 -44.58 7.35
C LEU A 620 45.97 -45.77 7.69
N LEU A 621 45.36 -46.57 6.78
CA LEU A 621 45.38 -46.58 5.29
C LEU A 621 44.00 -46.80 4.57
N PRO A 622 43.56 -47.95 3.96
CA PRO A 622 42.98 -47.84 2.59
C PRO A 622 41.73 -48.67 2.20
N LYS A 623 41.05 -48.29 1.10
CA LYS A 623 40.94 -49.08 -0.16
C LYS A 623 39.95 -48.49 -1.21
N ASP A 624 40.41 -48.52 -2.47
CA ASP A 624 39.73 -48.90 -3.74
C ASP A 624 38.37 -48.26 -4.14
N SER A 625 38.04 -47.94 -5.40
CA SER A 625 38.78 -47.77 -6.67
C SER A 625 37.85 -47.19 -7.78
N GLN A 626 38.40 -46.84 -8.95
CA GLN A 626 37.77 -46.53 -10.26
C GLN A 626 37.26 -45.10 -10.58
N GLN A 627 38.04 -44.45 -11.47
CA GLN A 627 37.68 -43.92 -12.81
C GLN A 627 36.30 -43.26 -13.05
N GLY A 628 36.19 -42.10 -13.70
CA GLY A 628 37.25 -41.23 -14.25
C GLY A 628 36.69 -40.06 -15.09
N HIS A 629 37.51 -39.02 -15.28
CA HIS A 629 37.22 -37.90 -16.19
C HIS A 629 38.52 -37.30 -16.73
N GLU A 630 38.58 -37.10 -18.05
CA GLU A 630 39.36 -36.05 -18.71
C GLU A 630 38.37 -35.22 -19.55
N PRO A 631 38.69 -33.94 -19.79
CA PRO A 631 38.73 -33.52 -21.19
C PRO A 631 39.98 -32.68 -21.51
N ALA A 632 40.61 -32.99 -22.64
CA ALA A 632 41.62 -32.14 -23.27
C ALA A 632 40.98 -31.09 -24.18
N ALA A 633 41.64 -29.94 -24.32
CA ALA A 633 41.22 -28.83 -25.17
C ALA A 633 41.48 -29.09 -26.67
N ILE A 634 40.87 -28.26 -27.55
CA ILE A 634 41.52 -27.65 -28.73
C ILE A 634 40.63 -26.54 -29.34
N SER A 635 41.26 -25.64 -30.09
CA SER A 635 40.77 -24.34 -30.56
C SER A 635 39.87 -24.33 -31.81
N GLY A 636 38.94 -23.34 -31.81
CA GLY A 636 38.29 -22.56 -32.89
C GLY A 636 38.52 -22.79 -34.38
N TYR A 637 37.53 -22.36 -35.20
CA TYR A 637 37.71 -21.54 -36.42
C TYR A 637 36.35 -21.00 -36.99
N GLN A 638 36.32 -19.69 -37.29
CA GLN A 638 35.56 -18.88 -38.29
C GLN A 638 34.08 -19.13 -38.73
N ALA A 639 33.44 -18.01 -39.14
CA ALA A 639 32.13 -17.85 -39.81
C ALA A 639 32.17 -18.27 -41.32
N VAL A 640 31.12 -18.29 -42.18
CA VAL A 640 29.96 -17.38 -42.41
C VAL A 640 28.70 -18.16 -42.98
N PRO A 641 27.72 -17.67 -43.83
CA PRO A 641 26.27 -17.88 -43.56
C PRO A 641 25.44 -18.65 -44.62
N ALA A 642 24.14 -18.89 -44.33
CA ALA A 642 23.08 -19.22 -45.31
C ALA A 642 21.79 -18.44 -44.93
N ARG A 643 21.12 -17.63 -45.77
CA ARG A 643 20.47 -17.81 -47.10
C ARG A 643 19.17 -18.63 -47.08
N HIS A 644 18.10 -17.95 -47.50
CA HIS A 644 16.73 -18.44 -47.71
C HIS A 644 16.63 -19.64 -48.66
N ARG A 645 15.61 -20.48 -48.44
CA ARG A 645 14.66 -20.88 -49.49
C ARG A 645 13.32 -21.32 -48.92
N ASP A 646 12.29 -21.14 -49.74
CA ASP A 646 10.87 -21.31 -49.43
C ASP A 646 10.40 -22.76 -49.52
N GLN A 647 9.29 -23.08 -48.85
CA GLN A 647 8.33 -24.06 -49.36
C GLN A 647 6.91 -23.72 -48.88
N GLU A 648 5.97 -23.69 -49.83
CA GLU A 648 4.58 -23.26 -49.64
C GLU A 648 3.70 -24.34 -48.99
N ILE A 649 2.63 -23.90 -48.33
CA ILE A 649 1.51 -24.75 -47.91
C ILE A 649 0.32 -24.42 -48.82
N GLN A 650 -0.20 -25.42 -49.54
CA GLN A 650 -1.47 -25.29 -50.25
C GLN A 650 -2.63 -25.22 -49.25
N TYR A 651 -3.52 -24.25 -49.41
CA TYR A 651 -4.95 -24.44 -49.17
C TYR A 651 -5.75 -23.77 -50.28
N ASP A 652 -6.83 -24.46 -50.65
CA ASP A 652 -7.58 -24.29 -51.88
C ASP A 652 -8.74 -23.28 -51.72
N HIS A 653 -8.90 -22.35 -52.67
CA HIS A 653 -10.10 -21.51 -52.78
C HIS A 653 -10.28 -20.96 -54.21
N ASP A 654 -11.25 -21.53 -54.91
CA ASP A 654 -11.64 -21.15 -56.27
C ASP A 654 -12.37 -19.79 -56.36
N SER A 655 -11.90 -18.95 -57.29
CA SER A 655 -12.66 -18.00 -58.14
C SER A 655 -13.69 -17.02 -57.53
N PHE A 656 -13.53 -15.71 -57.80
CA PHE A 656 -14.23 -15.03 -58.92
C PHE A 656 -13.78 -13.56 -59.16
N VAL A 657 -12.95 -13.37 -60.20
CA VAL A 657 -13.00 -12.35 -61.28
C VAL A 657 -13.09 -10.82 -60.99
N SER A 658 -12.23 -10.06 -61.71
CA SER A 658 -12.32 -8.62 -62.10
C SER A 658 -12.13 -7.53 -61.03
N ASP A 659 -11.53 -6.36 -61.30
CA ASP A 659 -10.64 -5.99 -62.41
C ASP A 659 -9.63 -4.89 -62.01
N ALA A 660 -8.40 -5.07 -62.50
CA ALA A 660 -7.48 -4.10 -63.12
C ALA A 660 -7.28 -2.66 -62.60
N SER A 661 -5.98 -2.33 -62.43
CA SER A 661 -5.30 -1.07 -62.82
C SER A 661 -5.60 0.23 -62.04
N ALA A 662 -4.70 1.23 -61.95
CA ALA A 662 -3.22 1.27 -62.06
C ALA A 662 -2.69 2.64 -61.54
N GLU A 663 -1.38 2.68 -61.24
CA GLU A 663 -0.46 3.83 -61.42
C GLU A 663 -0.79 5.23 -60.84
N THR A 664 -0.25 5.45 -59.64
CA THR A 664 0.87 6.39 -59.35
C THR A 664 1.25 7.45 -60.42
N ILE A 665 1.37 8.75 -60.03
CA ILE A 665 2.62 9.59 -60.09
C ILE A 665 2.39 11.13 -59.96
N HIS A 666 3.25 11.76 -59.14
CA HIS A 666 3.71 13.18 -58.99
C HIS A 666 2.91 14.44 -59.40
N ALA A 667 2.59 15.25 -58.38
CA ALA A 667 3.04 16.64 -58.09
C ALA A 667 3.36 17.68 -59.22
N ASN A 668 2.76 18.89 -59.12
CA ASN A 668 3.48 20.11 -58.66
C ASN A 668 2.65 21.43 -58.56
N HIS A 669 3.01 22.26 -57.57
CA HIS A 669 2.92 23.73 -57.38
C HIS A 669 2.05 24.67 -58.26
N ALA A 670 1.26 25.58 -57.62
CA ALA A 670 1.55 27.05 -57.48
C ALA A 670 0.30 28.00 -57.41
N ASP A 671 0.32 28.88 -56.40
CA ASP A 671 -0.20 30.27 -56.28
C ASP A 671 -1.66 30.75 -56.60
N ARG A 672 -2.39 31.09 -55.50
CA ARG A 672 -3.03 32.41 -55.15
C ARG A 672 -4.15 33.03 -56.05
N PRO A 673 -4.93 34.04 -55.55
CA PRO A 673 -5.44 34.31 -54.18
C PRO A 673 -6.94 34.78 -54.11
N GLY A 674 -7.50 34.97 -52.91
CA GLY A 674 -8.41 36.11 -52.63
C GLY A 674 -9.73 35.88 -51.86
N LEU A 675 -9.95 36.73 -50.83
CA LEU A 675 -11.24 37.23 -50.27
C LEU A 675 -12.25 36.20 -49.68
N GLY A 676 -12.95 36.42 -48.56
CA GLY A 676 -13.00 37.52 -47.58
C GLY A 676 -13.97 37.17 -46.42
N ALA A 677 -13.94 37.90 -45.29
CA ALA A 677 -14.83 37.70 -44.13
C ALA A 677 -16.21 38.38 -44.30
N PRO A 678 -17.25 38.05 -43.48
CA PRO A 678 -17.43 38.59 -42.11
C PRO A 678 -17.80 37.50 -41.08
N ASP A 679 -17.61 37.58 -39.75
CA ASP A 679 -17.69 38.61 -38.69
C ASP A 679 -19.04 38.69 -37.92
N ARG A 680 -18.94 38.80 -36.58
CA ARG A 680 -19.91 39.28 -35.55
C ARG A 680 -21.08 38.44 -34.95
N SER A 681 -20.81 37.94 -33.72
CA SER A 681 -21.35 38.46 -32.42
C SER A 681 -22.69 38.01 -31.79
N PHE A 682 -22.79 38.29 -30.47
CA PHE A 682 -23.85 38.11 -29.46
C PHE A 682 -24.00 36.69 -28.84
N GLU A 683 -23.91 36.40 -27.54
CA GLU A 683 -24.06 37.07 -26.21
C GLU A 683 -25.35 36.67 -25.44
N HIS A 684 -25.14 36.20 -24.20
CA HIS A 684 -26.05 36.08 -23.04
C HIS A 684 -27.49 35.52 -23.13
N SER A 685 -27.79 34.49 -22.31
CA SER A 685 -28.53 34.64 -21.01
C SER A 685 -29.37 33.40 -20.60
N LYS A 686 -30.05 33.50 -19.45
CA LYS A 686 -30.59 32.40 -18.63
C LYS A 686 -32.06 32.05 -18.93
N GLN A 687 -32.47 30.89 -18.38
CA GLN A 687 -33.67 30.67 -17.55
C GLN A 687 -34.90 29.91 -18.11
N SER A 688 -35.22 28.83 -17.38
CA SER A 688 -36.53 28.33 -16.93
C SER A 688 -37.66 27.89 -17.90
N GLU A 689 -38.05 26.63 -17.65
CA GLU A 689 -39.44 26.12 -17.46
C GLU A 689 -40.37 25.75 -18.63
N SER A 690 -40.65 24.43 -18.63
CA SER A 690 -41.98 23.80 -18.84
C SER A 690 -42.52 23.64 -20.27
N GLY A 691 -43.22 22.52 -20.49
CA GLY A 691 -43.97 22.26 -21.73
C GLY A 691 -43.80 20.83 -22.28
N ARG A 692 -44.72 19.92 -21.95
CA ARG A 692 -44.82 18.60 -22.60
C ARG A 692 -45.40 18.75 -24.02
N SER A 693 -44.89 17.99 -25.01
CA SER A 693 -45.71 16.92 -25.63
C SER A 693 -44.95 16.02 -26.63
N LYS A 694 -45.37 14.75 -26.68
CA LYS A 694 -45.40 13.82 -27.84
C LYS A 694 -44.13 13.60 -28.69
N GLY A 695 -43.36 12.59 -28.29
CA GLY A 695 -43.30 11.28 -28.97
C GLY A 695 -42.95 11.18 -30.46
N ASN A 696 -41.82 10.53 -30.73
CA ASN A 696 -41.74 9.39 -31.66
C ASN A 696 -40.48 8.55 -31.33
N THR A 697 -40.67 7.28 -30.98
CA THR A 697 -39.57 6.36 -30.67
C THR A 697 -39.40 5.37 -31.81
N VAL A 698 -38.25 5.39 -32.49
CA VAL A 698 -37.86 4.33 -33.42
C VAL A 698 -37.28 3.18 -32.62
N ALA A 699 -37.85 1.98 -32.77
CA ALA A 699 -37.37 0.77 -32.13
C ALA A 699 -36.35 0.05 -33.02
N VAL A 700 -35.28 -0.47 -32.42
CA VAL A 700 -34.39 -1.45 -33.05
C VAL A 700 -34.64 -2.80 -32.39
N ALA A 701 -34.93 -3.82 -33.20
CA ALA A 701 -35.39 -5.12 -32.74
C ALA A 701 -34.23 -6.03 -32.33
N TRP A 702 -34.49 -6.92 -31.37
CA TRP A 702 -33.71 -8.13 -31.14
C TRP A 702 -34.49 -9.34 -31.64
N ILE A 703 -33.80 -10.26 -32.32
CA ILE A 703 -34.38 -11.48 -32.88
C ILE A 703 -34.26 -12.61 -31.85
N SER A 704 -35.37 -13.31 -31.60
CA SER A 704 -35.38 -14.62 -30.92
C SER A 704 -36.17 -15.61 -31.77
N ALA A 705 -35.58 -16.74 -32.11
CA ALA A 705 -36.23 -17.81 -32.86
C ALA A 705 -36.24 -19.12 -32.05
N ASP A 706 -37.43 -19.65 -31.79
CA ASP A 706 -37.64 -20.94 -31.13
C ASP A 706 -37.52 -22.11 -32.13
N TRP A 707 -36.85 -23.19 -31.75
CA TRP A 707 -37.04 -24.53 -32.35
C TRP A 707 -37.08 -25.62 -31.27
N ARG A 708 -37.84 -26.69 -31.54
CA ARG A 708 -38.35 -27.68 -30.55
C ARG A 708 -37.55 -28.98 -30.50
N CYS A 709 -37.78 -29.80 -29.47
CA CYS A 709 -37.54 -31.25 -29.48
C CYS A 709 -38.68 -32.04 -28.78
N PRO A 710 -38.92 -33.34 -29.10
CA PRO A 710 -40.20 -34.04 -28.87
C PRO A 710 -40.27 -34.97 -27.63
N PRO A 711 -41.44 -35.57 -27.29
CA PRO A 711 -41.65 -36.32 -26.04
C PRO A 711 -41.73 -37.84 -26.19
N HIS A 712 -41.29 -38.59 -25.15
CA HIS A 712 -41.68 -39.99 -24.91
C HIS A 712 -41.78 -40.34 -23.41
N LEU A 713 -42.73 -41.23 -23.08
CA LEU A 713 -43.03 -41.92 -21.80
C LEU A 713 -42.81 -43.45 -22.03
N PRO A 714 -42.92 -44.41 -21.05
CA PRO A 714 -43.56 -44.33 -19.73
C PRO A 714 -42.91 -45.09 -18.51
N LEU A 715 -43.47 -44.85 -17.31
CA LEU A 715 -43.75 -45.77 -16.15
C LEU A 715 -42.76 -46.90 -15.72
N ALA A 716 -42.52 -47.03 -14.40
CA ALA A 716 -43.19 -48.06 -13.54
C ALA A 716 -42.78 -48.09 -12.03
N PHE A 717 -43.59 -48.81 -11.22
CA PHE A 717 -43.41 -49.37 -9.86
C PHE A 717 -43.66 -48.55 -8.55
N LYS A 718 -44.86 -48.80 -7.94
CA LYS A 718 -45.16 -49.38 -6.59
C LYS A 718 -44.44 -48.87 -5.31
N ARG A 719 -45.03 -48.90 -4.09
CA ARG A 719 -46.43 -48.97 -3.57
C ARG A 719 -46.40 -48.81 -2.01
N LEU A 720 -47.35 -48.05 -1.43
CA LEU A 720 -47.99 -48.21 -0.11
C LEU A 720 -47.23 -48.17 1.26
N SER A 721 -47.97 -47.67 2.27
CA SER A 721 -47.76 -47.66 3.74
C SER A 721 -46.72 -46.66 4.30
N GLY A 722 -46.90 -46.04 5.48
CA GLY A 722 -48.10 -45.99 6.34
C GLY A 722 -47.89 -45.12 7.59
N TRP A 723 -48.77 -44.13 7.80
CA TRP A 723 -49.11 -43.39 9.03
C TRP A 723 -48.05 -43.08 10.12
N VAL A 724 -47.92 -41.76 10.39
CA VAL A 724 -47.44 -41.09 11.63
C VAL A 724 -45.94 -41.17 11.96
N ASN A 725 -45.23 -40.08 11.65
CA ASN A 725 -44.64 -39.25 12.71
C ASN A 725 -44.35 -37.82 12.24
N LEU A 726 -44.47 -36.85 13.16
CA LEU A 726 -44.05 -35.46 12.93
C LEU A 726 -42.51 -35.33 12.98
N VAL A 727 -42.04 -34.14 12.59
CA VAL A 727 -40.69 -33.58 12.78
C VAL A 727 -39.66 -33.93 11.69
N SER A 728 -39.46 -32.96 10.79
CA SER A 728 -38.17 -32.66 10.16
C SER A 728 -38.00 -31.12 10.13
N PRO A 729 -36.79 -30.57 10.36
CA PRO A 729 -36.61 -29.13 10.59
C PRO A 729 -36.61 -28.34 9.28
N ALA A 730 -37.74 -27.71 8.94
CA ALA A 730 -37.72 -26.66 7.92
C ALA A 730 -36.99 -25.41 8.46
N SER A 731 -36.08 -24.85 7.67
CA SER A 731 -35.34 -23.64 8.05
C SER A 731 -36.26 -22.44 8.31
N PRO A 732 -35.88 -21.47 9.17
CA PRO A 732 -36.71 -20.30 9.47
C PRO A 732 -37.14 -19.54 8.20
N LEU A 733 -36.24 -19.42 7.22
CA LEU A 733 -36.52 -18.81 5.91
C LEU A 733 -37.63 -19.55 5.12
N ALA A 734 -37.68 -20.89 5.18
CA ALA A 734 -38.73 -21.68 4.53
C ALA A 734 -40.10 -21.53 5.23
N VAL A 735 -40.11 -21.22 6.53
CA VAL A 735 -41.34 -20.93 7.29
C VAL A 735 -41.83 -19.50 7.00
N ILE A 736 -40.94 -18.51 7.05
CA ILE A 736 -41.23 -17.11 6.67
C ILE A 736 -41.72 -17.02 5.21
N GLY A 737 -41.10 -17.77 4.29
CA GLY A 737 -41.51 -17.87 2.89
C GLY A 737 -42.87 -18.56 2.66
N ARG A 738 -43.39 -19.31 3.63
CA ARG A 738 -44.77 -19.83 3.63
C ARG A 738 -45.77 -18.84 4.22
N LEU A 739 -45.40 -18.16 5.31
CA LEU A 739 -46.20 -17.09 5.91
C LEU A 739 -46.45 -15.96 4.90
N ASN A 740 -45.39 -15.47 4.24
CA ASN A 740 -45.50 -14.42 3.21
C ASN A 740 -46.33 -14.85 1.99
N ARG A 741 -46.27 -16.12 1.57
CA ARG A 741 -47.14 -16.64 0.50
C ARG A 741 -48.61 -16.71 0.93
N ARG A 742 -48.90 -17.15 2.16
CA ARG A 742 -50.26 -17.19 2.72
C ARG A 742 -50.88 -15.79 2.80
N LEU A 743 -50.13 -14.82 3.35
CA LEU A 743 -50.52 -13.41 3.42
C LEU A 743 -50.79 -12.80 2.03
N ARG A 744 -49.87 -12.99 1.07
CA ARG A 744 -50.07 -12.51 -0.32
C ARG A 744 -51.26 -13.16 -1.03
N SER A 745 -51.66 -14.37 -0.63
CA SER A 745 -52.85 -15.07 -1.16
C SER A 745 -54.15 -14.78 -0.39
N GLY A 746 -54.17 -13.80 0.54
CA GLY A 746 -55.37 -13.43 1.29
C GLY A 746 -55.83 -14.44 2.36
N ARG A 747 -55.08 -15.53 2.59
CA ARG A 747 -55.44 -16.61 3.53
C ARG A 747 -55.00 -16.26 4.95
N THR A 748 -55.70 -15.30 5.54
CA THR A 748 -55.37 -14.67 6.82
C THR A 748 -55.54 -15.59 8.03
N SER A 749 -56.46 -16.56 8.00
CA SER A 749 -56.62 -17.59 9.04
C SER A 749 -55.42 -18.54 9.08
N GLU A 750 -55.07 -19.16 7.94
CA GLU A 750 -53.89 -20.02 7.82
C GLU A 750 -52.59 -19.26 8.16
N ALA A 751 -52.50 -17.97 7.82
CA ALA A 751 -51.37 -17.13 8.17
C ALA A 751 -51.26 -16.90 9.69
N ARG A 752 -52.38 -16.65 10.39
CA ARG A 752 -52.42 -16.58 11.86
C ARG A 752 -51.99 -17.89 12.50
N GLU A 753 -52.52 -19.02 12.04
CA GLU A 753 -52.18 -20.34 12.55
C GLU A 753 -50.68 -20.68 12.35
N THR A 754 -50.12 -20.29 11.20
CA THR A 754 -48.67 -20.38 10.93
C THR A 754 -47.86 -19.51 11.90
N ALA A 755 -48.31 -18.29 12.19
CA ALA A 755 -47.63 -17.38 13.11
C ALA A 755 -47.68 -17.87 14.56
N THR A 756 -48.81 -18.44 15.01
CA THR A 756 -48.94 -19.07 16.34
C THR A 756 -47.97 -20.24 16.50
N LEU A 757 -47.80 -21.07 15.46
CA LEU A 757 -46.83 -22.19 15.47
C LEU A 757 -45.36 -21.74 15.49
N ILE A 758 -45.03 -20.54 14.98
CA ILE A 758 -43.69 -19.94 15.12
C ILE A 758 -43.48 -19.51 16.58
N LEU A 759 -44.43 -18.75 17.14
CA LEU A 759 -44.36 -18.24 18.51
C LEU A 759 -44.32 -19.37 19.57
N ALA A 760 -45.00 -20.48 19.32
CA ALA A 760 -45.01 -21.64 20.21
C ALA A 760 -43.69 -22.46 20.18
N ARG A 761 -42.78 -22.20 19.23
CA ARG A 761 -41.54 -22.99 19.03
C ARG A 761 -40.26 -22.26 19.42
N GLU A 762 -40.29 -20.94 19.57
CA GLU A 762 -39.10 -20.09 19.82
C GLU A 762 -38.96 -19.60 21.27
N SER A 763 -39.58 -20.28 22.24
CA SER A 763 -39.52 -19.91 23.66
C SER A 763 -38.23 -20.29 24.40
N ASN A 764 -37.16 -20.79 23.73
CA ASN A 764 -35.96 -21.25 24.45
C ASN A 764 -34.55 -21.06 23.83
N GLN A 765 -34.34 -20.62 22.56
CA GLN A 765 -32.97 -20.44 22.00
C GLN A 765 -32.82 -19.37 20.88
N VAL A 766 -33.08 -18.07 21.14
CA VAL A 766 -32.64 -16.95 20.23
C VAL A 766 -32.36 -15.66 21.05
N PRO A 767 -31.32 -14.85 20.73
CA PRO A 767 -31.07 -13.55 21.40
C PRO A 767 -32.19 -12.49 21.25
N SER A 768 -32.30 -11.62 22.26
CA SER A 768 -33.45 -10.71 22.47
C SER A 768 -33.76 -9.72 21.34
N ALA A 769 -32.75 -9.30 20.56
CA ALA A 769 -32.92 -8.32 19.48
C ALA A 769 -33.84 -8.83 18.35
N LEU A 770 -33.82 -10.13 18.05
CA LEU A 770 -34.63 -10.71 16.96
C LEU A 770 -36.12 -10.84 17.36
N VAL A 771 -36.38 -11.09 18.65
CA VAL A 771 -37.74 -11.19 19.22
C VAL A 771 -38.48 -9.85 19.11
N GLY A 772 -37.77 -8.72 19.18
CA GLY A 772 -38.34 -7.38 18.99
C GLY A 772 -38.93 -7.16 17.59
N LEU A 773 -38.17 -7.52 16.55
CA LEU A 773 -38.59 -7.41 15.14
C LEU A 773 -39.80 -8.30 14.80
N LEU A 774 -39.83 -9.52 15.35
CA LEU A 774 -40.96 -10.44 15.18
C LEU A 774 -42.24 -9.92 15.86
N LYS A 775 -42.15 -9.42 17.11
CA LYS A 775 -43.31 -8.81 17.80
C LYS A 775 -43.88 -7.61 17.04
N HIS A 776 -43.02 -6.74 16.52
CA HIS A 776 -43.45 -5.54 15.77
C HIS A 776 -44.19 -5.91 14.47
N SER A 777 -43.70 -6.93 13.76
CA SER A 777 -44.28 -7.41 12.50
C SER A 777 -45.66 -8.08 12.69
N VAL A 778 -45.82 -8.85 13.78
CA VAL A 778 -47.11 -9.51 14.10
C VAL A 778 -48.15 -8.49 14.58
N LEU A 779 -47.77 -7.48 15.37
CA LEU A 779 -48.67 -6.38 15.77
C LEU A 779 -49.22 -5.61 14.55
N LEU A 780 -48.37 -5.31 13.56
CA LEU A 780 -48.79 -4.68 12.29
C LEU A 780 -49.77 -5.54 11.48
N ALA A 781 -49.66 -6.87 11.54
CA ALA A 781 -50.57 -7.80 10.86
C ALA A 781 -51.92 -7.99 11.60
N VAL A 782 -51.98 -7.73 12.90
CA VAL A 782 -53.23 -7.80 13.69
C VAL A 782 -54.00 -6.47 13.66
N ALA A 783 -53.29 -5.33 13.57
CA ALA A 783 -53.90 -4.00 13.65
C ALA A 783 -54.64 -3.50 12.38
N ARG A 784 -54.53 -4.20 11.24
CA ARG A 784 -55.16 -3.79 9.98
C ARG A 784 -56.32 -4.70 9.58
N GLY A 785 -57.53 -4.28 9.94
CA GLY A 785 -58.78 -4.84 9.43
C GLY A 785 -59.01 -4.55 7.94
N PRO A 786 -60.02 -5.18 7.31
CA PRO A 786 -60.17 -5.15 5.85
C PRO A 786 -61.05 -3.99 5.36
N SER A 787 -60.44 -2.85 5.01
CA SER A 787 -61.11 -1.82 4.19
C SER A 787 -60.13 -0.94 3.41
N VAL A 788 -60.33 -0.87 2.08
CA VAL A 788 -60.04 0.23 1.14
C VAL A 788 -58.62 0.85 1.20
N GLY A 789 -57.74 0.71 0.22
CA GLY A 789 -57.97 0.95 -1.21
C GLY A 789 -57.42 2.32 -1.63
N GLN A 790 -56.43 2.32 -2.54
CA GLN A 790 -55.82 3.47 -3.26
C GLN A 790 -54.71 4.32 -2.58
N GLN A 791 -53.84 4.83 -3.46
CA GLN A 791 -52.74 5.78 -3.28
C GLN A 791 -51.50 5.34 -2.45
N CYS A 792 -50.54 4.72 -3.16
CA CYS A 792 -49.12 4.76 -2.81
C CYS A 792 -48.31 5.32 -3.99
N THR A 793 -47.99 6.61 -3.95
CA THR A 793 -46.98 7.24 -4.82
C THR A 793 -46.26 8.33 -4.04
N ARG A 794 -44.92 8.21 -3.91
CA ARG A 794 -44.06 8.92 -2.92
C ARG A 794 -44.37 8.45 -1.48
N VAL A 795 -43.39 8.22 -0.61
CA VAL A 795 -42.09 8.88 -0.45
C VAL A 795 -40.92 7.88 -0.46
N ARG A 796 -39.81 8.24 -1.11
CA ARG A 796 -38.47 7.69 -0.83
C ARG A 796 -37.83 8.55 0.26
N LYS A 797 -37.53 7.97 1.40
CA LYS A 797 -36.35 8.25 2.25
C LYS A 797 -36.13 7.03 3.13
#